data_AF-A0A536P8U7-F1
#
_entry.id   AF-A0A536P8U7-F1
#
_cell.length_a   1.000
_cell.length_b   1.000
_cell.length_c   1.000
_cell.angle_alpha   90.00
_cell.angle_beta   90.00
_cell.angle_gamma   90.00
#
_symmetry.space_group_name_H-M   'P 1'
#
loop_
_entity.id
_entity.type
_entity.pdbx_description
1 polymer ?
#
loop_
_entity_poly.entity_id
_entity_poly.type
_entity_poly.pdbx_seq_one_letter_code
_entity_poly.pdbx_strand_id
1 'polypeptide(L)'
;MSSAPSRDRDARLAIAGVIALGVVLRLLVVRAQGFPTDVGTFEAWGERIAQVGPGGFYEPGYFSDYPPAFLYVLWLLGALFDGEILRLAVKAISIPADVVIAALAAAVAWRHAGRGPAVAAATLWSLQPGPIFAGPYWGQVDAVGTLPLVGALVAAGARRWSTAGALAALAALVKPQFGIALGVIVVAVAIDFVRDAAWRPAARVIGAAVATAYVIAAPFYGLDPLGVGSRLVDLVRSASETYPYTSLYAFNGWSIFFDFWQPDEALVRYGALLLVAGLVVSCAPLWWRRDLAGLLAATAFAAFAFYFLPTRAHERYLFPAFALLLPFAAARSRILGPYLVLAAGFATTLYFAFTRYQQIVDLRAPDVLEATLFGRYGQIALALLMIATAALIVWRLARGEARLDSDRRYELALAAPRPTWTLPPGLGLGRVPSRGDLMVALCVALAVLATRGYRLDFPRDMYFDEVYHARTAFELLAQREPYEWTHPHLAKEIMALGILAFGDDRVIGHEVGLGAQTLFTVTNDGIRLTAGDDGNLYVRDRLGRGGPFARTTDPPRALAATDGRIVVATDRQVCQLAIPVPSSRTGLRDPLPFDRCLVSPFARTLGLAIGGTSVSLASAGGLATWKDFTGDPVVYQGDLVAATAKADGSEVYVLDPKGNVEVVDTTKGSVSRTLSGGGPGSAIAYALGPNRVFVARAKEPVLDVYDLEGGSHEGVPLANARTGAFASGVTALAVVTRTQFLYALADGRVVVVETHGASPFAAIATGATQLGIDGEGDALVAAGPTGADVVETGRHAFAWRLPGVVFAALLAFCVVLLARRLFASGLVPALAGSAIVLDGSMFAQARIGMNDVYVGALIVAGWYFVVAAYRPRRSATTDILIAGVLLGLASATKWAAFYAVAGVAIASLAVTVHAYRRGRSGSGGALDLAGVPEVLARRGVALAGLNAVLLFVAFAVIPVILYVGSYVPWFGGPTIPFHWDLVELTKQMYWYHSGLTAPHPAGSPWWSWPLVLKPVYWYFGSSSAGDNAYIYDAGNVVLFWGGLVAFGWCAVAAVRARSVALGFVLFAALVQYVAWIPITRVLFFYHFFTALPFYLLALAAALAFLWETGRARFVVGYIALAGAAFVYFYPFISAQPVAGAQAGMFFVLPTWTYDCQFYPTFVCNVALGGSFSVGALALRLALALAVAGGLALLAVGIAPPLSERLRLRASSEARR
;
A
#
# COMPACT_ATOMS: atom_id res chain seq x y z
N MET A 1 25.94 66.33 24.80
CA MET A 1 25.23 65.06 25.14
C MET A 1 23.74 65.30 25.46
N SER A 2 22.99 66.11 24.68
CA SER A 2 21.57 66.46 24.97
C SER A 2 20.55 66.19 23.83
N SER A 3 20.94 65.52 22.73
CA SER A 3 20.08 65.38 21.53
C SER A 3 19.42 64.01 21.32
N ALA A 4 19.69 63.02 22.18
CA ALA A 4 19.10 61.68 22.05
C ALA A 4 17.62 61.58 22.48
N PRO A 5 17.17 62.20 23.61
CA PRO A 5 15.78 62.11 24.04
C PRO A 5 14.81 62.98 23.23
N SER A 6 15.25 64.13 22.70
CA SER A 6 14.43 64.96 21.81
C SER A 6 14.09 64.22 20.51
N ARG A 7 15.09 63.58 19.89
CA ARG A 7 14.92 62.78 18.66
C ARG A 7 14.08 61.51 18.85
N ASP A 8 14.03 60.92 20.05
CA ASP A 8 13.10 59.82 20.37
C ASP A 8 11.66 60.31 20.44
N ARG A 9 11.45 61.47 21.08
CA ARG A 9 10.15 62.13 21.15
C ARG A 9 9.64 62.49 19.75
N ASP A 10 10.49 63.07 18.91
CA ASP A 10 10.12 63.46 17.54
C ASP A 10 9.71 62.25 16.70
N ALA A 11 10.45 61.14 16.78
CA ALA A 11 10.10 59.93 16.04
C ALA A 11 8.83 59.24 16.56
N ARG A 12 8.56 59.28 17.88
CA ARG A 12 7.29 58.81 18.46
C ARG A 12 6.12 59.68 18.03
N LEU A 13 6.29 61.01 18.01
CA LEU A 13 5.30 61.96 17.52
C LEU A 13 5.05 61.76 16.02
N ALA A 14 6.09 61.49 15.22
CA ALA A 14 5.94 61.17 13.81
C ALA A 14 5.17 59.87 13.58
N ILE A 15 5.48 58.79 14.32
CA ILE A 15 4.72 57.53 14.26
C ILE A 15 3.25 57.77 14.64
N ALA A 16 2.99 58.45 15.76
CA ALA A 16 1.64 58.76 16.19
C ALA A 16 0.89 59.66 15.18
N GLY A 17 1.56 60.67 14.64
CA GLY A 17 0.99 61.60 13.66
C GLY A 17 0.62 60.90 12.36
N VAL A 18 1.46 60.00 11.85
CA VAL A 18 1.17 59.27 10.60
C VAL A 18 0.10 58.21 10.81
N ILE A 19 0.07 57.53 11.97
CA ILE A 19 -1.04 56.63 12.32
C ILE A 19 -2.35 57.43 12.42
N ALA A 20 -2.35 58.58 13.09
CA ALA A 20 -3.53 59.45 13.18
C ALA A 20 -4.01 59.92 11.81
N LEU A 21 -3.09 60.32 10.91
CA LEU A 21 -3.42 60.64 9.52
C LEU A 21 -4.03 59.43 8.80
N GLY A 22 -3.48 58.23 8.99
CA GLY A 22 -4.02 56.98 8.44
C GLY A 22 -5.42 56.65 8.96
N VAL A 23 -5.74 56.97 10.22
CA VAL A 23 -7.09 56.86 10.79
C VAL A 23 -8.03 57.87 10.15
N VAL A 24 -7.62 59.13 10.01
CA VAL A 24 -8.43 60.17 9.34
C VAL A 24 -8.76 59.75 7.91
N LEU A 25 -7.77 59.30 7.13
CA LEU A 25 -7.99 58.82 5.76
C LEU A 25 -8.98 57.66 5.69
N ARG A 26 -8.90 56.72 6.64
CA ARG A 26 -9.83 55.59 6.75
C ARG A 26 -11.25 56.06 7.10
N LEU A 27 -11.40 56.97 8.06
CA LEU A 27 -12.71 57.51 8.45
C LEU A 27 -13.37 58.31 7.32
N LEU A 28 -12.59 59.01 6.48
CA LEU A 28 -13.11 59.72 5.31
C LEU A 28 -13.80 58.79 4.30
N VAL A 29 -13.33 57.54 4.18
CA VAL A 29 -13.88 56.56 3.23
C VAL A 29 -14.94 55.63 3.83
N VAL A 30 -15.13 55.62 5.16
CA VAL A 30 -16.14 54.76 5.84
C VAL A 30 -17.55 55.05 5.33
N ARG A 31 -17.86 56.29 4.95
CA ARG A 31 -19.19 56.67 4.42
C ARG A 31 -19.50 56.18 3.00
N ALA A 32 -18.53 55.64 2.28
CA ALA A 32 -18.79 55.00 0.98
C ALA A 32 -19.82 53.86 1.12
N GLN A 33 -20.43 53.42 0.01
CA GLN A 33 -21.40 52.32 0.06
C GLN A 33 -20.81 51.01 0.61
N GLY A 34 -19.54 50.71 0.28
CA GLY A 34 -18.95 49.40 0.55
C GLY A 34 -19.42 48.35 -0.45
N PHE A 35 -18.87 47.14 -0.34
CA PHE A 35 -19.28 46.02 -1.18
C PHE A 35 -20.59 45.44 -0.63
N PRO A 36 -21.73 45.58 -1.33
CA PRO A 36 -23.05 45.35 -0.74
C PRO A 36 -23.23 43.95 -0.17
N THR A 37 -22.74 42.93 -0.89
CA THR A 37 -22.85 41.53 -0.45
C THR A 37 -22.04 41.24 0.79
N ASP A 38 -20.79 41.72 0.88
CA ASP A 38 -19.92 41.46 2.04
C ASP A 38 -20.42 42.22 3.28
N VAL A 39 -20.71 43.52 3.12
CA VAL A 39 -21.18 44.38 4.21
C VAL A 39 -22.54 43.89 4.72
N GLY A 40 -23.49 43.64 3.82
CA GLY A 40 -24.81 43.13 4.18
C GLY A 40 -24.77 41.74 4.82
N THR A 41 -23.83 40.88 4.40
CA THR A 41 -23.63 39.56 5.05
C THR A 41 -23.12 39.73 6.49
N PHE A 42 -22.19 40.64 6.74
CA PHE A 42 -21.70 40.91 8.09
C PHE A 42 -22.74 41.58 8.99
N GLU A 43 -23.58 42.47 8.44
CA GLU A 43 -24.74 43.04 9.14
C GLU A 43 -25.72 41.92 9.52
N ALA A 44 -26.12 41.09 8.56
CA ALA A 44 -27.04 39.98 8.78
C ALA A 44 -26.50 38.96 9.80
N TRP A 45 -25.20 38.66 9.76
CA TRP A 45 -24.57 37.79 10.75
C TRP A 45 -24.53 38.42 12.14
N GLY A 46 -24.23 39.72 12.24
CA GLY A 46 -24.24 40.47 13.49
C GLY A 46 -25.62 40.52 14.14
N GLU A 47 -26.65 40.83 13.35
CA GLU A 47 -28.05 40.81 13.78
C GLU A 47 -28.49 39.41 14.19
N ARG A 48 -28.17 38.38 13.38
CA ARG A 48 -28.53 36.99 13.70
C ARG A 48 -27.92 36.56 15.03
N ILE A 49 -26.62 36.71 15.22
CA ILE A 49 -25.99 36.24 16.46
C ILE A 49 -26.47 37.04 17.68
N ALA A 50 -26.86 38.31 17.51
CA ALA A 50 -27.52 39.09 18.56
C ALA A 50 -28.93 38.54 18.90
N GLN A 51 -29.67 38.04 17.90
CA GLN A 51 -31.01 37.49 18.07
C GLN A 51 -31.03 36.08 18.65
N VAL A 52 -30.23 35.15 18.12
CA VAL A 52 -30.29 33.71 18.47
C VAL A 52 -29.13 33.23 19.35
N GLY A 53 -28.15 34.10 19.62
CA GLY A 53 -26.93 33.75 20.36
C GLY A 53 -25.97 32.84 19.57
N PRO A 54 -24.79 32.52 20.13
CA PRO A 54 -23.76 31.73 19.45
C PRO A 54 -24.20 30.28 19.16
N GLY A 55 -24.98 29.66 20.05
CA GLY A 55 -25.42 28.27 19.91
C GLY A 55 -26.39 28.02 18.76
N GLY A 56 -27.19 29.02 18.38
CA GLY A 56 -28.14 28.98 17.25
C GLY A 56 -27.60 29.55 15.94
N PHE A 57 -26.37 30.08 15.94
CA PHE A 57 -25.85 30.80 14.77
C PHE A 57 -25.72 29.90 13.54
N TYR A 58 -25.12 28.71 13.70
CA TYR A 58 -24.89 27.73 12.62
C TYR A 58 -26.03 26.70 12.46
N GLU A 59 -27.27 27.06 12.76
CA GLU A 59 -28.40 26.17 12.49
C GLU A 59 -28.48 25.82 10.99
N PRO A 60 -28.87 24.57 10.65
CA PRO A 60 -28.93 24.12 9.27
C PRO A 60 -29.75 25.06 8.37
N GLY A 61 -29.21 25.38 7.19
CA GLY A 61 -29.87 26.23 6.20
C GLY A 61 -29.50 27.72 6.25
N TYR A 62 -28.74 28.16 7.26
CA TYR A 62 -28.20 29.54 7.29
C TYR A 62 -26.76 29.59 6.76
N PHE A 63 -26.49 30.51 5.83
CA PHE A 63 -25.17 30.64 5.20
C PHE A 63 -24.17 31.34 6.13
N SER A 64 -23.06 30.67 6.42
CA SER A 64 -21.85 31.29 6.98
C SER A 64 -20.61 30.48 6.62
N ASP A 65 -19.62 31.13 6.02
CA ASP A 65 -18.32 30.59 5.66
C ASP A 65 -17.19 31.06 6.60
N TYR A 66 -17.54 31.75 7.71
CA TYR A 66 -16.58 32.27 8.68
C TYR A 66 -16.54 31.42 9.94
N PRO A 67 -15.34 31.16 10.51
CA PRO A 67 -15.25 30.51 11.80
C PRO A 67 -15.61 31.45 12.97
N PRO A 68 -15.78 30.88 14.19
CA PRO A 68 -16.39 31.58 15.32
C PRO A 68 -15.71 32.87 15.84
N ALA A 69 -14.40 33.05 15.66
CA ALA A 69 -13.71 34.15 16.36
C ALA A 69 -14.16 35.54 15.89
N PHE A 70 -14.39 35.70 14.59
CA PHE A 70 -14.85 36.97 14.04
C PHE A 70 -16.30 37.28 14.44
N LEU A 71 -17.12 36.23 14.60
CA LEU A 71 -18.54 36.37 14.95
C LEU A 71 -18.74 36.99 16.34
N TYR A 72 -17.80 36.83 17.28
CA TYR A 72 -17.84 37.54 18.56
C TYR A 72 -17.76 39.07 18.39
N VAL A 73 -16.99 39.54 17.39
CA VAL A 73 -16.91 40.98 17.12
C VAL A 73 -18.20 41.47 16.50
N LEU A 74 -18.76 40.71 15.54
CA LEU A 74 -20.05 41.01 14.94
C LEU A 74 -21.19 40.95 15.97
N TRP A 75 -21.11 40.05 16.95
CA TRP A 75 -22.10 39.96 18.03
C TRP A 75 -22.14 41.22 18.87
N LEU A 76 -20.97 41.75 19.24
CA LEU A 76 -20.91 43.04 19.95
C LEU A 76 -21.50 44.16 19.11
N LEU A 77 -21.21 44.21 17.81
CA LEU A 77 -21.73 45.26 16.94
C LEU A 77 -23.25 45.16 16.74
N GLY A 78 -23.77 43.97 16.43
CA GLY A 78 -25.21 43.74 16.23
C GLY A 78 -26.03 43.86 17.51
N ALA A 79 -25.41 43.72 18.69
CA ALA A 79 -26.06 43.99 19.97
C ALA A 79 -26.11 45.49 20.32
N LEU A 80 -25.20 46.30 19.77
CA LEU A 80 -25.07 47.73 20.10
C LEU A 80 -25.67 48.66 19.04
N PHE A 81 -25.74 48.20 17.79
CA PHE A 81 -26.10 49.02 16.64
C PHE A 81 -27.03 48.25 15.68
N ASP A 82 -27.85 49.00 14.97
CA ASP A 82 -28.75 48.54 13.90
C ASP A 82 -28.70 49.48 12.69
N GLY A 83 -29.25 49.02 11.55
CA GLY A 83 -29.38 49.78 10.32
C GLY A 83 -28.08 50.47 9.87
N GLU A 84 -28.17 51.75 9.49
CA GLU A 84 -27.03 52.50 8.95
C GLU A 84 -25.84 52.61 9.93
N ILE A 85 -26.10 52.64 11.24
CA ILE A 85 -25.01 52.72 12.23
C ILE A 85 -24.26 51.39 12.28
N LEU A 86 -24.97 50.25 12.21
CA LEU A 86 -24.36 48.93 12.10
C LEU A 86 -23.52 48.81 10.82
N ARG A 87 -24.04 49.26 9.68
CA ARG A 87 -23.31 49.32 8.41
C ARG A 87 -21.98 50.06 8.55
N LEU A 88 -22.00 51.27 9.10
CA LEU A 88 -20.80 52.08 9.29
C LEU A 88 -19.82 51.43 10.29
N ALA A 89 -20.33 50.79 11.35
CA ALA A 89 -19.52 50.08 12.33
C ALA A 89 -18.82 48.84 11.73
N VAL A 90 -19.54 48.04 10.92
CA VAL A 90 -19.00 46.91 10.16
C VAL A 90 -17.89 47.39 9.22
N LYS A 91 -18.09 48.50 8.51
CA LYS A 91 -17.05 49.07 7.64
C LYS A 91 -15.84 49.59 8.43
N ALA A 92 -16.06 50.16 9.61
CA ALA A 92 -14.98 50.70 10.45
C ALA A 92 -14.20 49.63 11.25
N ILE A 93 -14.66 48.38 11.28
CA ILE A 93 -14.13 47.30 12.14
C ILE A 93 -12.63 47.00 11.90
N SER A 94 -12.11 47.28 10.70
CA SER A 94 -10.71 47.05 10.36
C SER A 94 -9.77 48.13 10.92
N ILE A 95 -10.29 49.33 11.22
CA ILE A 95 -9.48 50.50 11.60
C ILE A 95 -8.68 50.25 12.89
N PRO A 96 -9.27 49.72 13.98
CA PRO A 96 -8.48 49.41 15.19
C PRO A 96 -7.37 48.40 14.91
N ALA A 97 -7.66 47.37 14.10
CA ALA A 97 -6.65 46.37 13.73
C ALA A 97 -5.51 46.99 12.92
N ASP A 98 -5.82 47.88 11.97
CA ASP A 98 -4.82 48.62 11.19
C ASP A 98 -3.90 49.47 12.07
N VAL A 99 -4.47 50.18 13.06
CA VAL A 99 -3.70 50.99 14.02
C VAL A 99 -2.72 50.12 14.80
N VAL A 100 -3.18 48.96 15.28
CA VAL A 100 -2.33 48.04 16.04
C VAL A 100 -1.28 47.39 15.14
N ILE A 101 -1.59 47.04 13.89
CA ILE A 101 -0.60 46.52 12.93
C ILE A 101 0.48 47.57 12.65
N ALA A 102 0.11 48.83 12.41
CA ALA A 102 1.07 49.92 12.22
C ALA A 102 1.98 50.11 13.43
N ALA A 103 1.40 50.14 14.64
CA ALA A 103 2.13 50.29 15.89
C ALA A 103 3.06 49.09 16.15
N LEU A 104 2.59 47.86 15.90
CA LEU A 104 3.38 46.64 16.08
C LEU A 104 4.55 46.59 15.08
N ALA A 105 4.31 46.88 13.81
CA ALA A 105 5.35 46.94 12.78
C ALA A 105 6.39 48.01 13.10
N ALA A 106 5.96 49.19 13.53
CA ALA A 106 6.85 50.26 13.98
C ALA A 106 7.67 49.85 15.21
N ALA A 107 7.07 49.17 16.19
CA ALA A 107 7.76 48.68 17.37
C ALA A 107 8.82 47.61 17.03
N VAL A 108 8.50 46.67 16.13
CA VAL A 108 9.44 45.66 15.64
C VAL A 108 10.59 46.34 14.88
N ALA A 109 10.30 47.25 13.94
CA ALA A 109 11.31 47.98 13.19
C ALA A 109 12.17 48.87 14.10
N TRP A 110 11.59 49.53 15.10
CA TRP A 110 12.33 50.34 16.08
C TRP A 110 13.34 49.51 16.85
N ARG A 111 12.91 48.35 17.34
CA ARG A 111 13.74 47.44 18.14
C ARG A 111 14.94 46.90 17.37
N HIS A 112 14.79 46.67 16.06
CA HIS A 112 15.80 45.96 15.26
C HIS A 112 16.58 46.85 14.28
N ALA A 113 15.95 47.89 13.73
CA ALA A 113 16.52 48.74 12.67
C ALA A 113 16.65 50.22 13.07
N GLY A 114 16.04 50.63 14.19
CA GLY A 114 16.09 51.98 14.72
C GLY A 114 14.92 52.89 14.28
N ARG A 115 15.04 54.18 14.62
CA ARG A 115 13.94 55.16 14.56
C ARG A 115 13.41 55.42 13.15
N GLY A 116 14.30 55.58 12.18
CA GLY A 116 13.94 55.88 10.78
C GLY A 116 13.08 54.77 10.15
N PRO A 117 13.53 53.51 10.16
CA PRO A 117 12.72 52.37 9.75
C PRO A 117 11.40 52.23 10.52
N ALA A 118 11.34 52.59 11.80
CA ALA A 118 10.09 52.55 12.55
C ALA A 118 9.05 53.55 12.04
N VAL A 119 9.48 54.80 11.78
CA VAL A 119 8.63 55.82 11.14
C VAL A 119 8.23 55.32 9.74
N ALA A 120 9.17 54.77 8.96
CA ALA A 120 8.89 54.25 7.63
C ALA A 120 7.86 53.10 7.65
N ALA A 121 7.95 52.15 8.58
CA ALA A 121 6.99 51.05 8.72
C ALA A 121 5.57 51.57 9.05
N ALA A 122 5.47 52.53 9.98
CA ALA A 122 4.20 53.18 10.30
C ALA A 122 3.62 53.92 9.09
N THR A 123 4.45 54.66 8.35
CA THR A 123 4.05 55.41 7.15
C THR A 123 3.59 54.49 6.03
N LEU A 124 4.36 53.44 5.73
CA LEU A 124 4.03 52.49 4.69
C LEU A 124 2.67 51.86 4.94
N TRP A 125 2.37 51.35 6.14
CA TRP A 125 1.04 50.75 6.41
C TRP A 125 -0.10 51.76 6.46
N SER A 126 0.13 52.90 7.13
CA SER A 126 -0.94 53.88 7.39
C SER A 126 -1.43 54.56 6.11
N LEU A 127 -0.55 54.73 5.11
CA LEU A 127 -0.85 55.41 3.85
C LEU A 127 -1.00 54.46 2.65
N GLN A 128 -0.81 53.14 2.82
CA GLN A 128 -0.92 52.20 1.71
C GLN A 128 -2.38 52.14 1.20
N PRO A 129 -2.63 52.33 -0.10
CA PRO A 129 -3.98 52.37 -0.65
C PRO A 129 -4.71 51.03 -0.52
N GLY A 130 -4.01 49.90 -0.64
CA GLY A 130 -4.59 48.56 -0.53
C GLY A 130 -5.36 48.32 0.78
N PRO A 131 -4.75 48.47 1.97
CA PRO A 131 -5.46 48.33 3.24
C PRO A 131 -6.59 49.33 3.47
N ILE A 132 -6.46 50.58 3.02
CA ILE A 132 -7.54 51.57 3.10
C ILE A 132 -8.73 51.15 2.22
N PHE A 133 -8.43 50.63 1.02
CA PHE A 133 -9.44 50.21 0.07
C PHE A 133 -10.12 48.90 0.51
N ALA A 134 -9.37 47.86 0.84
CA ALA A 134 -9.91 46.59 1.32
C ALA A 134 -10.62 46.73 2.68
N GLY A 135 -10.11 47.55 3.59
CA GLY A 135 -10.73 47.76 4.90
C GLY A 135 -11.98 48.63 4.82
N PRO A 136 -11.92 49.91 5.20
CA PRO A 136 -13.12 50.75 5.37
C PRO A 136 -13.82 51.19 4.09
N TYR A 137 -13.16 51.17 2.92
CA TYR A 137 -13.86 51.48 1.67
C TYR A 137 -14.73 50.30 1.23
N TRP A 138 -14.15 49.10 1.09
CA TRP A 138 -14.83 47.86 0.69
C TRP A 138 -15.71 47.28 1.80
N GLY A 139 -15.24 47.30 3.05
CA GLY A 139 -15.89 46.70 4.21
C GLY A 139 -15.34 45.33 4.61
N GLN A 140 -14.12 44.96 4.20
CA GLN A 140 -13.51 43.66 4.56
C GLN A 140 -12.70 43.72 5.87
N VAL A 141 -12.50 42.54 6.45
CA VAL A 141 -11.90 42.36 7.78
C VAL A 141 -10.52 41.72 7.78
N ASP A 142 -9.80 41.80 6.66
CA ASP A 142 -8.50 41.13 6.51
C ASP A 142 -7.46 41.64 7.52
N ALA A 143 -7.55 42.90 7.94
CA ALA A 143 -6.72 43.45 9.03
C ALA A 143 -6.98 42.75 10.38
N VAL A 144 -8.24 42.39 10.67
CA VAL A 144 -8.64 41.74 11.93
C VAL A 144 -7.99 40.37 12.09
N GLY A 145 -7.87 39.60 10.99
CA GLY A 145 -7.18 38.31 11.00
C GLY A 145 -5.65 38.43 10.86
N THR A 146 -5.17 39.46 10.15
CA THR A 146 -3.73 39.72 10.00
C THR A 146 -3.06 40.14 11.32
N LEU A 147 -3.77 40.84 12.21
CA LEU A 147 -3.25 41.25 13.51
C LEU A 147 -2.80 40.05 14.39
N PRO A 148 -3.67 39.09 14.75
CA PRO A 148 -3.26 37.92 15.52
C PRO A 148 -2.26 37.04 14.76
N LEU A 149 -2.30 37.02 13.42
CA LEU A 149 -1.29 36.34 12.59
C LEU A 149 0.12 36.91 12.83
N VAL A 150 0.30 38.23 12.68
CA VAL A 150 1.61 38.87 12.91
C VAL A 150 2.00 38.79 14.38
N GLY A 151 1.03 38.98 15.30
CA GLY A 151 1.23 38.83 16.73
C GLY A 151 1.76 37.44 17.13
N ALA A 152 1.25 36.38 16.49
CA ALA A 152 1.70 35.01 16.71
C ALA A 152 3.19 34.83 16.33
N LEU A 153 3.61 35.41 15.20
CA LEU A 153 5.00 35.34 14.74
C LEU A 153 5.93 36.16 15.64
N VAL A 154 5.49 37.34 16.09
CA VAL A 154 6.23 38.16 17.07
C VAL A 154 6.38 37.41 18.39
N ALA A 155 5.32 36.77 18.89
CA ALA A 155 5.36 35.94 20.09
C ALA A 155 6.29 34.71 19.92
N ALA A 156 6.23 34.03 18.77
CA ALA A 156 7.11 32.92 18.44
C ALA A 156 8.58 33.35 18.35
N GLY A 157 8.87 34.49 17.71
CA GLY A 157 10.20 35.11 17.66
C GLY A 157 10.73 35.48 19.05
N ALA A 158 9.85 35.89 19.96
CA ALA A 158 10.14 36.12 21.37
C ALA A 158 10.15 34.83 22.23
N ARG A 159 10.01 33.64 21.61
CA ARG A 159 9.96 32.32 22.26
C ARG A 159 8.81 32.15 23.27
N ARG A 160 7.75 32.96 23.16
CA ARG A 160 6.50 32.84 23.93
C ARG A 160 5.53 31.88 23.24
N TRP A 161 5.88 30.59 23.26
CA TRP A 161 5.22 29.53 22.48
C TRP A 161 3.72 29.36 22.73
N SER A 162 3.26 29.48 23.98
CA SER A 162 1.83 29.37 24.29
C SER A 162 1.04 30.54 23.70
N THR A 163 1.55 31.78 23.84
CA THR A 163 0.95 32.97 23.22
C THR A 163 0.96 32.86 21.70
N ALA A 164 2.03 32.33 21.12
CA ALA A 164 2.13 32.11 19.68
C ALA A 164 1.07 31.12 19.17
N GLY A 165 0.91 29.98 19.85
CA GLY A 165 -0.12 28.99 19.51
C GLY A 165 -1.54 29.54 19.64
N ALA A 166 -1.83 30.25 20.73
CA ALA A 166 -3.14 30.88 20.96
C ALA A 166 -3.48 31.94 19.89
N LEU A 167 -2.56 32.85 19.60
CA LEU A 167 -2.77 33.89 18.57
C LEU A 167 -2.88 33.29 17.17
N ALA A 168 -2.11 32.25 16.85
CA ALA A 168 -2.17 31.59 15.55
C ALA A 168 -3.49 30.83 15.34
N ALA A 169 -4.01 30.18 16.39
CA ALA A 169 -5.35 29.58 16.36
C ALA A 169 -6.44 30.65 16.25
N LEU A 170 -6.33 31.75 17.00
CA LEU A 170 -7.24 32.89 16.90
C LEU A 170 -7.28 33.45 15.47
N ALA A 171 -6.12 33.60 14.83
CA ALA A 171 -6.03 34.06 13.44
C ALA A 171 -6.79 33.11 12.48
N ALA A 172 -6.56 31.79 12.61
CA ALA A 172 -7.24 30.77 11.80
C ALA A 172 -8.77 30.77 12.02
N LEU A 173 -9.22 31.10 13.24
CA LEU A 173 -10.64 31.20 13.58
C LEU A 173 -11.29 32.54 13.19
N VAL A 174 -10.50 33.55 12.82
CA VAL A 174 -11.04 34.78 12.19
C VAL A 174 -11.36 34.48 10.73
N LYS A 175 -10.40 33.92 10.00
CA LYS A 175 -10.61 33.29 8.69
C LYS A 175 -9.59 32.16 8.46
N PRO A 176 -9.96 31.04 7.81
CA PRO A 176 -9.07 29.88 7.66
C PRO A 176 -7.72 30.19 7.00
N GLN A 177 -7.68 31.11 6.02
CA GLN A 177 -6.44 31.47 5.32
C GLN A 177 -5.35 32.05 6.22
N PHE A 178 -5.70 32.64 7.37
CA PHE A 178 -4.70 33.16 8.31
C PHE A 178 -4.03 32.06 9.15
N GLY A 179 -4.54 30.82 9.08
CA GLY A 179 -3.92 29.64 9.67
C GLY A 179 -2.53 29.29 9.11
N ILE A 180 -2.10 29.94 8.02
CA ILE A 180 -0.74 29.81 7.48
C ILE A 180 0.34 30.07 8.55
N ALA A 181 0.13 31.00 9.48
CA ALA A 181 1.09 31.25 10.56
C ALA A 181 1.17 30.09 11.55
N LEU A 182 0.04 29.43 11.87
CA LEU A 182 0.05 28.24 12.72
C LEU A 182 0.87 27.13 12.05
N GLY A 183 0.67 26.90 10.75
CA GLY A 183 1.45 25.94 9.97
C GLY A 183 2.96 26.21 10.03
N VAL A 184 3.37 27.46 9.75
CA VAL A 184 4.78 27.87 9.79
C VAL A 184 5.39 27.72 11.21
N ILE A 185 4.66 28.11 12.26
CA ILE A 185 5.12 27.98 13.65
C ILE A 185 5.23 26.51 14.04
N VAL A 186 4.25 25.67 13.68
CA VAL A 186 4.27 24.22 13.93
C VAL A 186 5.48 23.58 13.25
N VAL A 187 5.77 23.93 11.99
CA VAL A 187 6.97 23.45 11.31
C VAL A 187 8.24 23.95 12.02
N ALA A 188 8.30 25.20 12.45
CA ALA A 188 9.45 25.74 13.18
C ALA A 188 9.72 24.97 14.49
N VAL A 189 8.68 24.70 15.30
CA VAL A 189 8.83 23.94 16.54
C VAL A 189 9.03 22.44 16.31
N ALA A 190 8.52 21.89 15.21
CA ALA A 190 8.83 20.53 14.78
C ALA A 190 10.30 20.39 14.38
N ILE A 191 10.87 21.40 13.70
CA ILE A 191 12.31 21.45 13.41
C ILE A 191 13.12 21.60 14.70
N ASP A 192 12.69 22.42 15.67
CA ASP A 192 13.34 22.50 16.99
C ASP A 192 13.25 21.16 17.74
N PHE A 193 12.12 20.45 17.65
CA PHE A 193 12.01 19.10 18.17
C PHE A 193 12.98 18.16 17.46
N VAL A 194 13.00 18.12 16.13
CA VAL A 194 13.84 17.21 15.33
C VAL A 194 15.32 17.52 15.50
N ARG A 195 15.75 18.79 15.50
CA ARG A 195 17.17 19.17 15.59
C ARG A 195 17.68 19.25 17.02
N ASP A 196 16.88 19.77 17.95
CA ASP A 196 17.35 20.17 19.27
C ASP A 196 16.72 19.36 20.43
N ALA A 197 15.85 18.38 20.15
CA ALA A 197 15.11 17.61 21.16
C ALA A 197 14.19 18.44 22.07
N ALA A 198 13.91 19.68 21.66
CA ALA A 198 13.06 20.58 22.40
C ALA A 198 11.58 20.27 22.10
N TRP A 199 11.00 19.31 22.81
CA TRP A 199 9.57 18.97 22.65
C TRP A 199 8.63 19.97 23.32
N ARG A 200 9.09 20.66 24.38
CA ARG A 200 8.28 21.61 25.16
C ARG A 200 7.70 22.75 24.30
N PRO A 201 8.45 23.39 23.37
CA PRO A 201 7.88 24.34 22.41
C PRO A 201 6.71 23.78 21.60
N ALA A 202 6.87 22.57 21.03
CA ALA A 202 5.83 21.94 20.23
C ALA A 202 4.57 21.66 21.06
N ALA A 203 4.72 21.07 22.25
CA ALA A 203 3.62 20.82 23.16
C ALA A 203 2.90 22.12 23.58
N ARG A 204 3.64 23.22 23.82
CA ARG A 204 3.06 24.52 24.18
C ARG A 204 2.31 25.18 23.03
N VAL A 205 2.84 25.14 21.81
CA VAL A 205 2.15 25.68 20.62
C VAL A 205 0.88 24.88 20.34
N ILE A 206 1.00 23.55 20.24
CA ILE A 206 -0.14 22.68 19.90
C ILE A 206 -1.19 22.72 21.01
N GLY A 207 -0.77 22.58 22.27
CA GLY A 207 -1.68 22.63 23.42
C GLY A 207 -2.43 23.97 23.52
N ALA A 208 -1.75 25.09 23.33
CA ALA A 208 -2.40 26.40 23.36
C ALA A 208 -3.31 26.62 22.14
N ALA A 209 -2.91 26.18 20.96
CA ALA A 209 -3.73 26.31 19.75
C ALA A 209 -5.03 25.50 19.86
N VAL A 210 -4.94 24.24 20.32
CA VAL A 210 -6.11 23.37 20.56
C VAL A 210 -7.01 23.95 21.65
N ALA A 211 -6.44 24.39 22.77
CA ALA A 211 -7.20 24.99 23.85
C ALA A 211 -7.94 26.26 23.40
N THR A 212 -7.27 27.16 22.66
CA THR A 212 -7.91 28.36 22.11
C THR A 212 -8.99 28.02 21.10
N ALA A 213 -8.74 27.09 20.17
CA ALA A 213 -9.74 26.64 19.20
C ALA A 213 -10.99 26.08 19.88
N TYR A 214 -10.81 25.22 20.88
CA TYR A 214 -11.91 24.65 21.66
C TYR A 214 -12.69 25.72 22.43
N VAL A 215 -12.01 26.60 23.19
CA VAL A 215 -12.67 27.63 24.00
C VAL A 215 -13.49 28.61 23.16
N ILE A 216 -12.98 28.98 21.98
CA ILE A 216 -13.67 29.91 21.07
C ILE A 216 -14.82 29.23 20.32
N ALA A 217 -14.70 27.95 19.97
CA ALA A 217 -15.71 27.25 19.16
C ALA A 217 -16.80 26.53 20.00
N ALA A 218 -16.52 26.14 21.24
CA ALA A 218 -17.46 25.40 22.10
C ALA A 218 -18.83 26.10 22.28
N PRO A 219 -18.93 27.44 22.43
CA PRO A 219 -20.22 28.11 22.53
C PRO A 219 -21.10 28.03 21.27
N PHE A 220 -20.52 27.68 20.13
CA PHE A 220 -21.23 27.54 18.85
C PHE A 220 -21.61 26.09 18.52
N TYR A 221 -20.81 25.12 18.99
CA TYR A 221 -20.95 23.72 18.59
C TYR A 221 -21.27 22.75 19.73
N GLY A 222 -21.19 23.19 20.99
CA GLY A 222 -21.36 22.36 22.18
C GLY A 222 -20.03 21.96 22.84
N LEU A 223 -20.12 21.15 23.91
CA LEU A 223 -18.98 20.80 24.76
C LEU A 223 -18.26 19.51 24.36
N ASP A 224 -18.70 18.79 23.34
CA ASP A 224 -18.02 17.58 22.85
C ASP A 224 -16.76 17.94 22.05
N PRO A 225 -15.53 17.66 22.55
CA PRO A 225 -14.30 18.08 21.88
C PRO A 225 -14.09 17.44 20.50
N LEU A 226 -14.54 16.18 20.31
CA LEU A 226 -14.41 15.49 19.03
C LEU A 226 -15.38 16.08 17.99
N GLY A 227 -16.62 16.36 18.39
CA GLY A 227 -17.61 17.05 17.56
C GLY A 227 -17.23 18.48 17.17
N VAL A 228 -16.59 19.25 18.06
CA VAL A 228 -16.07 20.60 17.71
C VAL A 228 -15.02 20.51 16.60
N GLY A 229 -14.10 19.54 16.70
CA GLY A 229 -13.04 19.32 15.73
C GLY A 229 -13.57 18.98 14.34
N SER A 230 -14.53 18.06 14.24
CA SER A 230 -15.10 17.66 12.95
C SER A 230 -15.86 18.81 12.29
N ARG A 231 -16.68 19.56 13.03
CA ARG A 231 -17.45 20.69 12.47
C ARG A 231 -16.56 21.82 11.96
N LEU A 232 -15.44 22.11 12.61
CA LEU A 232 -14.48 23.09 12.11
C LEU A 232 -13.85 22.63 10.78
N VAL A 233 -13.54 21.34 10.64
CA VAL A 233 -13.03 20.77 9.38
C VAL A 233 -14.08 20.85 8.28
N ASP A 234 -15.32 20.52 8.59
CA ASP A 234 -16.45 20.58 7.64
C ASP A 234 -16.73 22.02 7.20
N LEU A 235 -16.65 22.99 8.11
CA LEU A 235 -16.79 24.42 7.79
C LEU A 235 -15.70 24.89 6.81
N VAL A 236 -14.44 24.55 7.07
CA VAL A 236 -13.32 24.92 6.18
C VAL A 236 -13.47 24.26 4.80
N ARG A 237 -13.93 23.00 4.75
CA ARG A 237 -14.21 22.31 3.50
C ARG A 237 -15.32 23.01 2.72
N SER A 238 -16.47 23.23 3.36
CA SER A 238 -17.63 23.89 2.75
C SER A 238 -17.30 25.30 2.24
N ALA A 239 -16.56 26.09 3.02
CA ALA A 239 -16.09 27.41 2.61
C ALA A 239 -15.23 27.35 1.33
N SER A 240 -14.35 26.34 1.22
CA SER A 240 -13.51 26.16 0.02
C SER A 240 -14.26 25.66 -1.22
N GLU A 241 -15.42 25.03 -1.03
CA GLU A 241 -16.29 24.51 -2.09
C GLU A 241 -17.28 25.55 -2.60
N THR A 242 -17.47 26.64 -1.86
CA THR A 242 -18.44 27.70 -2.19
C THR A 242 -18.12 28.41 -3.52
N TYR A 243 -16.84 28.48 -3.91
CA TYR A 243 -16.40 29.18 -5.13
C TYR A 243 -15.49 28.31 -6.02
N PRO A 244 -16.04 27.37 -6.81
CA PRO A 244 -15.28 26.40 -7.60
C PRO A 244 -14.73 26.96 -8.91
N TYR A 245 -13.93 28.03 -8.83
CA TYR A 245 -13.42 28.76 -9.98
C TYR A 245 -11.89 28.86 -10.03
N THR A 246 -11.34 29.02 -11.23
CA THR A 246 -9.89 29.13 -11.51
C THR A 246 -9.26 30.24 -10.66
N SER A 247 -9.82 31.44 -10.73
CA SER A 247 -9.41 32.60 -9.96
C SER A 247 -10.60 33.55 -9.76
N LEU A 248 -10.80 33.98 -8.50
CA LEU A 248 -11.78 35.00 -8.13
C LEU A 248 -11.06 36.34 -8.07
N TYR A 249 -10.74 36.88 -9.24
CA TYR A 249 -9.96 38.11 -9.41
C TYR A 249 -8.59 38.15 -8.73
N ALA A 250 -8.02 37.00 -8.36
CA ALA A 250 -6.61 36.88 -8.02
C ALA A 250 -5.74 36.85 -9.29
N PHE A 251 -4.87 37.84 -9.44
CA PHE A 251 -3.96 37.96 -10.57
C PHE A 251 -2.78 36.98 -10.42
N ASN A 252 -3.02 35.73 -10.80
CA ASN A 252 -2.11 34.59 -10.62
C ASN A 252 -1.93 33.77 -11.92
N GLY A 253 -1.26 32.62 -11.83
CA GLY A 253 -1.02 31.77 -13.00
C GLY A 253 -2.33 31.34 -13.70
N TRP A 254 -3.38 31.06 -12.92
CA TRP A 254 -4.66 30.61 -13.45
C TRP A 254 -5.38 31.71 -14.23
N SER A 255 -5.36 32.95 -13.76
CA SER A 255 -5.95 34.07 -14.51
C SER A 255 -5.23 34.34 -15.83
N ILE A 256 -3.92 34.05 -15.93
CA ILE A 256 -3.13 34.19 -17.16
C ILE A 256 -3.57 33.17 -18.21
N PHE A 257 -3.69 31.90 -17.85
CA PHE A 257 -3.95 30.83 -18.81
C PHE A 257 -5.44 30.62 -19.09
N PHE A 258 -6.31 30.83 -18.11
CA PHE A 258 -7.72 30.43 -18.17
C PHE A 258 -8.70 31.58 -17.95
N ASP A 259 -8.24 32.79 -17.61
CA ASP A 259 -9.10 33.92 -17.22
C ASP A 259 -9.80 33.74 -15.85
N PHE A 260 -10.47 34.79 -15.39
CA PHE A 260 -11.20 34.82 -14.12
C PHE A 260 -12.54 34.07 -14.22
N TRP A 261 -13.03 33.56 -13.09
CA TRP A 261 -14.37 32.95 -12.95
C TRP A 261 -14.67 31.76 -13.89
N GLN A 262 -13.65 31.04 -14.36
CA GLN A 262 -13.86 29.79 -15.10
C GLN A 262 -13.97 28.59 -14.15
N PRO A 263 -14.78 27.56 -14.45
CA PRO A 263 -14.86 26.35 -13.63
C PRO A 263 -13.51 25.66 -13.44
N ASP A 264 -13.19 25.18 -12.23
CA ASP A 264 -11.88 24.60 -11.90
C ASP A 264 -11.84 23.09 -11.70
N GLU A 265 -12.92 22.36 -12.01
CA GLU A 265 -13.08 20.93 -11.70
C GLU A 265 -11.89 20.05 -12.13
N ALA A 266 -11.39 20.26 -13.36
CA ALA A 266 -10.22 19.54 -13.88
C ALA A 266 -8.86 20.03 -13.32
N LEU A 267 -8.84 21.21 -12.70
CA LEU A 267 -7.63 21.94 -12.32
C LEU A 267 -7.36 21.96 -10.81
N VAL A 268 -8.39 21.82 -9.98
CA VAL A 268 -8.33 21.96 -8.51
C VAL A 268 -7.28 21.04 -7.88
N ARG A 269 -7.14 19.81 -8.39
CA ARG A 269 -6.11 18.86 -7.94
C ARG A 269 -4.68 19.39 -8.15
N TYR A 270 -4.42 20.06 -9.27
CA TYR A 270 -3.11 20.61 -9.58
C TYR A 270 -2.84 21.86 -8.76
N GLY A 271 -3.85 22.73 -8.58
CA GLY A 271 -3.79 23.87 -7.68
C GLY A 271 -3.47 23.47 -6.24
N ALA A 272 -4.14 22.43 -5.73
CA ALA A 272 -3.88 21.90 -4.39
C ALA A 272 -2.46 21.34 -4.24
N LEU A 273 -1.97 20.59 -5.24
CA LEU A 273 -0.60 20.07 -5.25
C LEU A 273 0.45 21.19 -5.26
N LEU A 274 0.24 22.22 -6.09
CA LEU A 274 1.12 23.39 -6.14
C LEU A 274 1.10 24.17 -4.83
N LEU A 275 -0.07 24.35 -4.20
CA LEU A 275 -0.16 24.98 -2.88
C LEU A 275 0.62 24.20 -1.82
N VAL A 276 0.43 22.88 -1.73
CA VAL A 276 1.18 22.04 -0.78
C VAL A 276 2.68 22.15 -1.01
N ALA A 277 3.13 22.05 -2.27
CA ALA A 277 4.54 22.22 -2.62
C ALA A 277 5.06 23.61 -2.22
N GLY A 278 4.29 24.67 -2.51
CA GLY A 278 4.62 26.04 -2.14
C GLY A 278 4.73 26.26 -0.64
N LEU A 279 3.79 25.71 0.15
CA LEU A 279 3.83 25.76 1.62
C LEU A 279 5.05 25.01 2.18
N VAL A 280 5.39 23.84 1.64
CA VAL A 280 6.59 23.09 2.04
C VAL A 280 7.86 23.89 1.72
N VAL A 281 7.97 24.44 0.51
CA VAL A 281 9.12 25.26 0.09
C VAL A 281 9.22 26.53 0.94
N SER A 282 8.10 27.16 1.30
CA SER A 282 8.07 28.37 2.14
C SER A 282 8.70 28.15 3.53
N CYS A 283 8.57 26.93 4.06
CA CYS A 283 9.11 26.56 5.36
C CYS A 283 10.55 26.04 5.29
N ALA A 284 11.08 25.67 4.13
CA ALA A 284 12.43 25.13 3.97
C ALA A 284 13.54 26.02 4.60
N PRO A 285 13.50 27.37 4.47
CA PRO A 285 14.48 28.26 5.11
C PRO A 285 14.55 28.13 6.64
N LEU A 286 13.44 27.74 7.29
CA LEU A 286 13.37 27.53 8.75
C LEU A 286 14.28 26.39 9.21
N TRP A 287 14.71 25.51 8.30
CA TRP A 287 15.72 24.54 8.63
C TRP A 287 16.99 25.21 9.14
N TRP A 288 17.40 26.34 8.56
CA TRP A 288 18.63 27.04 8.92
C TRP A 288 18.42 28.19 9.91
N ARG A 289 17.31 28.94 9.81
CA ARG A 289 17.09 30.15 10.62
C ARG A 289 15.64 30.27 11.10
N ARG A 290 15.45 30.40 12.41
CA ARG A 290 14.12 30.39 13.09
C ARG A 290 13.93 31.56 14.06
N ASP A 291 14.61 32.67 13.80
CA ASP A 291 14.35 33.94 14.50
C ASP A 291 13.12 34.65 13.90
N LEU A 292 12.73 35.80 14.47
CA LEU A 292 11.57 36.56 14.00
C LEU A 292 11.65 36.87 12.50
N ALA A 293 12.82 37.25 12.00
CA ALA A 293 13.04 37.52 10.58
C ALA A 293 12.76 36.28 9.71
N GLY A 294 13.28 35.11 10.11
CA GLY A 294 13.01 33.85 9.40
C GLY A 294 11.53 33.48 9.40
N LEU A 295 10.83 33.65 10.53
CA LEU A 295 9.40 33.35 10.65
C LEU A 295 8.53 34.28 9.81
N LEU A 296 8.81 35.59 9.82
CA LEU A 296 8.11 36.57 8.98
C LEU A 296 8.33 36.29 7.49
N ALA A 297 9.58 36.01 7.08
CA ALA A 297 9.89 35.69 5.69
C ALA A 297 9.22 34.38 5.23
N ALA A 298 9.29 33.32 6.02
CA ALA A 298 8.63 32.04 5.71
C ALA A 298 7.11 32.19 5.61
N THR A 299 6.49 32.97 6.50
CA THR A 299 5.05 33.22 6.43
C THR A 299 4.66 34.12 5.26
N ALA A 300 5.50 35.09 4.89
CA ALA A 300 5.28 35.89 3.67
C ALA A 300 5.37 35.01 2.41
N PHE A 301 6.30 34.06 2.38
CA PHE A 301 6.39 33.07 1.29
C PHE A 301 5.16 32.17 1.25
N ALA A 302 4.66 31.74 2.41
CA ALA A 302 3.43 30.96 2.52
C ALA A 302 2.20 31.76 2.04
N ALA A 303 2.12 33.06 2.36
CA ALA A 303 1.08 33.94 1.87
C ALA A 303 1.13 34.10 0.34
N PHE A 304 2.33 34.24 -0.25
CA PHE A 304 2.49 34.22 -1.71
C PHE A 304 2.09 32.88 -2.32
N ALA A 305 2.47 31.75 -1.72
CA ALA A 305 2.04 30.43 -2.18
C ALA A 305 0.51 30.30 -2.15
N PHE A 306 -0.14 30.79 -1.09
CA PHE A 306 -1.59 30.77 -0.93
C PHE A 306 -2.33 31.63 -1.96
N TYR A 307 -1.71 32.70 -2.46
CA TYR A 307 -2.31 33.58 -3.46
C TYR A 307 -2.03 33.13 -4.92
N PHE A 308 -0.78 32.76 -5.23
CA PHE A 308 -0.34 32.56 -6.62
C PHE A 308 -0.50 31.13 -7.15
N LEU A 309 -0.58 30.12 -6.28
CA LEU A 309 -0.48 28.70 -6.67
C LEU A 309 -1.81 27.94 -6.73
N PRO A 310 -2.75 28.06 -5.78
CA PRO A 310 -4.01 27.33 -5.86
C PRO A 310 -4.99 27.99 -6.84
N THR A 311 -5.94 27.20 -7.34
CA THR A 311 -7.19 27.74 -7.88
C THR A 311 -8.05 28.27 -6.71
N ARG A 312 -9.19 28.92 -6.99
CA ARG A 312 -10.10 29.46 -5.96
C ARG A 312 -9.47 30.53 -5.06
N ALA A 313 -8.39 31.17 -5.51
CA ALA A 313 -7.79 32.30 -4.81
C ALA A 313 -8.59 33.59 -5.07
N HIS A 314 -8.82 34.37 -4.02
CA HIS A 314 -9.44 35.70 -4.10
C HIS A 314 -8.40 36.82 -4.18
N GLU A 315 -8.80 37.94 -4.78
CA GLU A 315 -7.99 39.16 -4.94
C GLU A 315 -7.36 39.63 -3.61
N ARG A 316 -8.10 39.50 -2.50
CA ARG A 316 -7.69 39.95 -1.16
C ARG A 316 -6.74 39.02 -0.40
N TYR A 317 -6.52 37.78 -0.86
CA TYR A 317 -5.68 36.82 -0.13
C TYR A 317 -4.20 37.23 -0.04
N LEU A 318 -3.77 38.21 -0.85
CA LEU A 318 -2.44 38.79 -0.77
C LEU A 318 -2.26 39.79 0.40
N PHE A 319 -3.34 40.28 1.00
CA PHE A 319 -3.33 41.30 2.07
C PHE A 319 -2.32 41.03 3.20
N PRO A 320 -2.29 39.86 3.86
CA PRO A 320 -1.39 39.62 5.00
C PRO A 320 0.10 39.67 4.61
N ALA A 321 0.45 39.44 3.34
CA ALA A 321 1.83 39.51 2.87
C ALA A 321 2.43 40.90 3.08
N PHE A 322 1.63 41.96 2.94
CA PHE A 322 2.11 43.33 3.14
C PHE A 322 2.48 43.59 4.59
N ALA A 323 1.62 43.20 5.55
CA ALA A 323 1.93 43.33 6.98
C ALA A 323 3.18 42.54 7.39
N LEU A 324 3.36 41.34 6.82
CA LEU A 324 4.53 40.49 7.05
C LEU A 324 5.83 41.08 6.47
N LEU A 325 5.72 41.80 5.35
CA LEU A 325 6.87 42.38 4.64
C LEU A 325 7.27 43.78 5.14
N LEU A 326 6.37 44.49 5.85
CA LEU A 326 6.61 45.84 6.38
C LEU A 326 7.96 46.01 7.09
N PRO A 327 8.38 45.13 8.02
CA PRO A 327 9.65 45.31 8.71
C PRO A 327 10.87 45.23 7.76
N PHE A 328 10.78 44.41 6.71
CA PHE A 328 11.85 44.30 5.71
C PHE A 328 11.86 45.50 4.76
N ALA A 329 10.69 45.92 4.26
CA ALA A 329 10.57 47.08 3.39
C ALA A 329 11.08 48.36 4.07
N ALA A 330 10.84 48.50 5.37
CA ALA A 330 11.30 49.63 6.16
C ALA A 330 12.80 49.59 6.49
N ALA A 331 13.38 48.40 6.70
CA ALA A 331 14.77 48.24 7.11
C ALA A 331 15.76 48.07 5.93
N ARG A 332 15.28 47.59 4.77
CA ARG A 332 16.11 47.16 3.64
C ARG A 332 15.72 47.92 2.36
N SER A 333 16.62 48.77 1.89
CA SER A 333 16.41 49.59 0.68
C SER A 333 16.09 48.75 -0.56
N ARG A 334 16.66 47.55 -0.64
CA ARG A 334 16.50 46.58 -1.74
C ARG A 334 15.16 45.87 -1.77
N ILE A 335 14.42 45.84 -0.66
CA ILE A 335 13.06 45.28 -0.57
C ILE A 335 12.01 46.37 -0.75
N LEU A 336 12.30 47.62 -0.39
CA LEU A 336 11.36 48.74 -0.48
C LEU A 336 10.78 48.92 -1.90
N GLY A 337 11.63 48.95 -2.93
CA GLY A 337 11.19 49.11 -4.32
C GLY A 337 10.20 48.02 -4.76
N PRO A 338 10.58 46.72 -4.69
CA PRO A 338 9.66 45.62 -4.96
C PRO A 338 8.38 45.63 -4.10
N TYR A 339 8.48 45.99 -2.82
CA TYR A 339 7.31 46.13 -1.95
C TYR A 339 6.33 47.19 -2.46
N LEU A 340 6.82 48.37 -2.86
CA LEU A 340 5.99 49.45 -3.37
C LEU A 340 5.33 49.09 -4.71
N VAL A 341 6.06 48.42 -5.61
CA VAL A 341 5.50 47.92 -6.88
C VAL A 341 4.39 46.90 -6.61
N LEU A 342 4.61 45.96 -5.70
CA LEU A 342 3.61 44.96 -5.35
C LEU A 342 2.40 45.58 -4.65
N ALA A 343 2.61 46.59 -3.79
CA ALA A 343 1.55 47.30 -3.09
C ALA A 343 0.67 48.13 -4.04
N ALA A 344 1.29 48.79 -5.02
CA ALA A 344 0.58 49.48 -6.09
C ALA A 344 -0.19 48.50 -6.97
N GLY A 345 0.44 47.38 -7.38
CA GLY A 345 -0.22 46.31 -8.13
C GLY A 345 -1.44 45.75 -7.40
N PHE A 346 -1.29 45.43 -6.11
CA PHE A 346 -2.40 44.95 -5.28
C PHE A 346 -3.55 45.95 -5.16
N ALA A 347 -3.25 47.24 -4.97
CA ALA A 347 -4.30 48.26 -4.95
C ALA A 347 -5.03 48.37 -6.31
N THR A 348 -4.29 48.30 -7.42
CA THR A 348 -4.86 48.28 -8.77
C THR A 348 -5.73 47.04 -9.00
N THR A 349 -5.33 45.86 -8.52
CA THR A 349 -6.14 44.64 -8.65
C THR A 349 -7.39 44.66 -7.79
N LEU A 350 -7.33 45.26 -6.59
CA LEU A 350 -8.53 45.47 -5.77
C LEU A 350 -9.49 46.45 -6.45
N TYR A 351 -8.96 47.55 -6.99
CA TYR A 351 -9.77 48.51 -7.75
C TYR A 351 -10.42 47.84 -8.98
N PHE A 352 -9.66 47.02 -9.72
CA PHE A 352 -10.20 46.20 -10.81
C PHE A 352 -11.35 45.34 -10.32
N ALA A 353 -11.12 44.48 -9.32
CA ALA A 353 -12.14 43.56 -8.82
C ALA A 353 -13.42 44.31 -8.41
N PHE A 354 -13.28 45.44 -7.69
CA PHE A 354 -14.40 46.25 -7.25
C PHE A 354 -15.25 46.78 -8.41
N THR A 355 -14.63 47.16 -9.54
CA THR A 355 -15.34 47.66 -10.73
C THR A 355 -16.03 46.58 -11.56
N ARG A 356 -15.78 45.28 -11.31
CA ARG A 356 -16.33 44.17 -12.12
C ARG A 356 -17.56 43.50 -11.53
N TYR A 357 -17.81 43.66 -10.24
CA TYR A 357 -19.03 43.16 -9.64
C TYR A 357 -20.22 44.01 -10.09
N GLN A 358 -21.17 43.40 -10.80
CA GLN A 358 -22.33 44.07 -11.42
C GLN A 358 -23.30 44.73 -10.40
N GLN A 359 -23.10 44.49 -9.11
CA GLN A 359 -23.98 44.93 -8.03
C GLN A 359 -23.72 46.38 -7.56
N ILE A 360 -22.83 47.14 -8.22
CA ILE A 360 -22.29 48.42 -7.71
C ILE A 360 -22.34 49.53 -8.77
N VAL A 361 -22.74 50.74 -8.38
CA VAL A 361 -22.92 51.90 -9.30
C VAL A 361 -21.95 53.07 -9.00
N ASP A 362 -21.28 53.08 -7.84
CA ASP A 362 -20.58 54.28 -7.32
C ASP A 362 -19.17 54.52 -7.88
N LEU A 363 -18.48 53.48 -8.37
CA LEU A 363 -17.09 53.58 -8.80
C LEU A 363 -16.91 52.89 -10.15
N ARG A 364 -16.72 53.67 -11.22
CA ARG A 364 -16.45 53.18 -12.57
C ARG A 364 -14.97 53.31 -12.91
N ALA A 365 -14.43 52.34 -13.63
CA ALA A 365 -13.10 52.46 -14.20
C ALA A 365 -13.11 53.49 -15.33
N PRO A 366 -12.15 54.43 -15.38
CA PRO A 366 -11.94 55.29 -16.54
C PRO A 366 -11.73 54.48 -17.81
N ASP A 367 -12.23 54.97 -18.95
CA ASP A 367 -12.13 54.30 -20.26
C ASP A 367 -10.68 53.96 -20.64
N VAL A 368 -9.72 54.80 -20.22
CA VAL A 368 -8.29 54.54 -20.44
C VAL A 368 -7.83 53.28 -19.72
N LEU A 369 -8.27 53.03 -18.48
CA LEU A 369 -7.93 51.81 -17.75
C LEU A 369 -8.62 50.59 -18.36
N GLU A 370 -9.90 50.72 -18.75
CA GLU A 370 -10.66 49.69 -19.47
C GLU A 370 -9.95 49.26 -20.77
N ALA A 371 -9.48 50.22 -21.57
CA ALA A 371 -8.78 49.97 -22.82
C ALA A 371 -7.33 49.47 -22.65
N THR A 372 -6.74 49.61 -21.46
CA THR A 372 -5.32 49.29 -21.21
C THR A 372 -5.14 48.23 -20.12
N LEU A 373 -4.89 48.64 -18.88
CA LEU A 373 -4.55 47.79 -17.74
C LEU A 373 -5.64 46.76 -17.41
N PHE A 374 -6.91 47.10 -17.64
CA PHE A 374 -8.04 46.23 -17.34
C PHE A 374 -8.51 45.40 -18.53
N GLY A 375 -8.00 45.67 -19.73
CA GLY A 375 -8.15 44.76 -20.88
C GLY A 375 -7.35 43.47 -20.68
N ARG A 376 -7.65 42.41 -21.45
CA ARG A 376 -7.07 41.07 -21.28
C ARG A 376 -5.54 41.05 -21.21
N TYR A 377 -4.86 41.75 -22.13
CA TYR A 377 -3.40 41.83 -22.13
C TYR A 377 -2.84 42.63 -20.95
N GLY A 378 -3.52 43.70 -20.54
CA GLY A 378 -3.17 44.46 -19.34
C GLY A 378 -3.29 43.61 -18.07
N GLN A 379 -4.32 42.79 -17.97
CA GLN A 379 -4.50 41.86 -16.85
C GLN A 379 -3.36 40.84 -16.77
N ILE A 380 -3.00 40.23 -17.89
CA ILE A 380 -1.87 39.29 -17.98
C ILE A 380 -0.56 39.99 -17.59
N ALA A 381 -0.31 41.20 -18.10
CA ALA A 381 0.88 41.98 -17.77
C ALA A 381 0.94 42.32 -16.27
N LEU A 382 -0.19 42.70 -15.67
CA LEU A 382 -0.29 43.00 -14.24
C LEU A 382 -0.04 41.75 -13.38
N ALA A 383 -0.62 40.60 -13.76
CA ALA A 383 -0.37 39.32 -13.08
C ALA A 383 1.10 38.90 -13.16
N LEU A 384 1.72 38.98 -14.34
CA LEU A 384 3.14 38.68 -14.53
C LEU A 384 4.03 39.62 -13.71
N LEU A 385 3.71 40.92 -13.66
CA LEU A 385 4.44 41.90 -12.84
C LEU A 385 4.36 41.54 -11.35
N MET A 386 3.17 41.20 -10.85
CA MET A 386 2.99 40.81 -9.45
C MET A 386 3.73 39.51 -9.11
N ILE A 387 3.64 38.49 -9.97
CA ILE A 387 4.35 37.21 -9.80
C ILE A 387 5.87 37.46 -9.81
N ALA A 388 6.39 38.21 -10.79
CA ALA A 388 7.82 38.49 -10.90
C ALA A 388 8.33 39.30 -9.69
N THR A 389 7.55 40.25 -9.20
CA THR A 389 7.89 41.06 -8.03
C THR A 389 7.89 40.23 -6.75
N ALA A 390 6.88 39.37 -6.55
CA ALA A 390 6.84 38.44 -5.43
C ALA A 390 8.02 37.45 -5.48
N ALA A 391 8.32 36.87 -6.65
CA ALA A 391 9.46 35.99 -6.86
C ALA A 391 10.80 36.69 -6.57
N LEU A 392 10.95 37.97 -6.96
CA LEU A 392 12.12 38.77 -6.65
C LEU A 392 12.29 38.97 -5.13
N ILE A 393 11.20 39.29 -4.42
CA ILE A 393 11.20 39.41 -2.94
C ILE A 393 11.61 38.09 -2.30
N VAL A 394 11.01 36.97 -2.75
CA VAL A 394 11.34 35.61 -2.27
C VAL A 394 12.82 35.31 -2.47
N TRP A 395 13.34 35.55 -3.67
CA TRP A 395 14.73 35.33 -4.02
C TRP A 395 15.68 36.17 -3.15
N ARG A 396 15.38 37.46 -2.92
CA ARG A 396 16.18 38.35 -2.07
C ARG A 396 16.21 37.89 -0.63
N LEU A 397 15.05 37.59 -0.06
CA LEU A 397 14.93 37.12 1.32
C LEU A 397 15.67 35.78 1.51
N ALA A 398 15.57 34.86 0.55
CA ALA A 398 16.29 33.59 0.55
C ALA A 398 17.83 33.74 0.39
N ARG A 399 18.30 34.75 -0.35
CA ARG A 399 19.73 35.08 -0.56
C ARG A 399 20.39 35.82 0.61
N GLY A 400 19.66 36.09 1.69
CA GLY A 400 20.22 36.64 2.93
C GLY A 400 19.66 38.00 3.35
N GLU A 401 18.68 38.55 2.63
CA GLU A 401 18.01 39.80 3.02
C GLU A 401 16.91 39.61 4.08
N ALA A 402 16.60 38.37 4.50
CA ALA A 402 15.73 38.08 5.64
C ALA A 402 16.41 38.45 6.98
N ARG A 403 16.70 39.74 7.18
CA ARG A 403 17.32 40.34 8.36
C ARG A 403 16.56 41.62 8.69
N LEU A 404 16.31 41.86 9.97
CA LEU A 404 15.63 43.06 10.44
C LEU A 404 16.60 44.20 10.77
N ASP A 405 17.90 43.97 10.70
CA ASP A 405 18.91 45.01 10.92
C ASP A 405 19.00 45.93 9.68
N SER A 406 19.17 47.23 9.90
CA SER A 406 19.28 48.21 8.82
C SER A 406 20.58 48.05 8.02
N ASP A 407 20.59 48.48 6.76
CA ASP A 407 21.78 48.48 5.89
C ASP A 407 22.98 49.29 6.46
N ARG A 408 22.78 50.05 7.56
CA ARG A 408 23.84 50.76 8.31
C ARG A 408 24.14 50.08 9.65
N ARG A 409 24.76 48.91 9.60
CA ARG A 409 25.76 48.36 10.53
C ARG A 409 25.92 46.86 10.25
N TYR A 410 27.17 46.43 10.05
CA TYR A 410 27.50 45.02 9.86
C TYR A 410 28.03 44.41 11.16
N GLU A 411 27.55 43.19 11.41
CA GLU A 411 28.17 41.99 11.99
C GLU A 411 27.43 41.41 13.18
N LEU A 412 26.97 40.16 13.00
CA LEU A 412 26.42 39.35 14.08
C LEU A 412 27.01 37.94 14.04
N ALA A 413 27.79 37.72 15.09
CA ALA A 413 28.20 36.50 15.76
C ALA A 413 27.94 35.15 15.06
N LEU A 414 29.05 34.46 14.78
CA LEU A 414 29.10 33.01 14.61
C LEU A 414 28.52 32.33 15.86
N ALA A 415 27.36 31.68 15.70
CA ALA A 415 26.77 30.86 16.75
C ALA A 415 27.74 29.72 17.14
N ALA A 416 27.98 29.56 18.44
CA ALA A 416 28.80 28.49 18.97
C ALA A 416 28.28 27.11 18.47
N PRO A 417 29.18 26.19 18.08
CA PRO A 417 28.80 24.86 17.66
C PRO A 417 28.11 24.13 18.82
N ARG A 418 26.82 23.84 18.66
CA ARG A 418 26.08 23.01 19.61
C ARG A 418 26.66 21.59 19.61
N PRO A 419 26.71 20.92 20.78
CA PRO A 419 27.13 19.53 20.85
C PRO A 419 26.25 18.68 19.92
N THR A 420 26.89 18.02 18.96
CA THR A 420 26.20 17.12 18.03
C THR A 420 25.83 15.86 18.79
N TRP A 421 24.55 15.47 18.76
CA TRP A 421 24.12 14.17 19.28
C TRP A 421 24.89 13.07 18.54
N THR A 422 25.74 12.34 19.26
CA THR A 422 26.56 11.27 18.70
C THR A 422 25.86 9.94 18.86
N LEU A 423 25.80 9.18 17.76
CA LEU A 423 25.37 7.79 17.83
C LEU A 423 26.45 6.95 18.52
N PRO A 424 26.05 5.85 19.19
CA PRO A 424 26.99 4.81 19.62
C PRO A 424 27.89 4.38 18.46
N PRO A 425 29.18 4.05 18.72
CA PRO A 425 30.13 3.69 17.68
C PRO A 425 29.66 2.57 16.74
N GLY A 426 28.86 1.62 17.23
CA GLY A 426 28.33 0.55 16.41
C GLY A 426 27.30 1.00 15.37
N LEU A 427 26.65 2.14 15.55
CA LEU A 427 25.77 2.75 14.54
C LEU A 427 26.49 3.73 13.60
N GLY A 428 27.82 3.77 13.67
CA GLY A 428 28.67 4.39 12.66
C GLY A 428 28.70 3.59 11.34
N LEU A 429 29.46 4.08 10.37
CA LEU A 429 29.56 3.48 9.02
C LEU A 429 30.07 2.03 9.08
N GLY A 430 29.35 1.15 8.38
CA GLY A 430 29.68 -0.27 8.31
C GLY A 430 30.91 -0.63 7.47
N ARG A 431 31.16 -1.93 7.36
CA ARG A 431 32.37 -2.48 6.74
C ARG A 431 32.05 -3.57 5.72
N VAL A 432 33.05 -3.96 4.95
CA VAL A 432 32.96 -5.14 4.08
C VAL A 432 32.61 -6.37 4.94
N PRO A 433 31.62 -7.20 4.54
CA PRO A 433 31.27 -8.41 5.27
C PRO A 433 32.46 -9.36 5.42
N SER A 434 32.68 -9.84 6.65
CA SER A 434 33.67 -10.87 6.98
C SER A 434 33.09 -12.27 6.75
N ARG A 435 33.91 -13.31 6.91
CA ARG A 435 33.43 -14.70 6.91
C ARG A 435 32.39 -14.95 8.01
N GLY A 436 32.55 -14.31 9.18
CA GLY A 436 31.56 -14.40 10.26
C GLY A 436 30.23 -13.75 9.90
N ASP A 437 30.25 -12.59 9.24
CA ASP A 437 29.02 -11.92 8.78
C ASP A 437 28.30 -12.76 7.72
N LEU A 438 29.05 -13.42 6.82
CA LEU A 438 28.51 -14.36 5.84
C LEU A 438 27.89 -15.59 6.52
N MET A 439 28.52 -16.10 7.58
CA MET A 439 27.97 -17.22 8.36
C MET A 439 26.64 -16.82 9.03
N VAL A 440 26.55 -15.63 9.63
CA VAL A 440 25.30 -15.12 10.20
C VAL A 440 24.22 -15.00 9.11
N ALA A 441 24.56 -14.42 7.96
CA ALA A 441 23.62 -14.31 6.84
C ALA A 441 23.16 -15.70 6.35
N LEU A 442 24.08 -16.67 6.27
CA LEU A 442 23.77 -18.04 5.89
C LEU A 442 22.88 -18.73 6.93
N CYS A 443 23.17 -18.61 8.23
CA CYS A 443 22.34 -19.17 9.29
C CYS A 443 20.91 -18.59 9.26
N VAL A 444 20.77 -17.29 9.03
CA VAL A 444 19.44 -16.66 8.88
C VAL A 444 18.73 -17.18 7.63
N ALA A 445 19.43 -17.27 6.49
CA ALA A 445 18.86 -17.81 5.25
C ALA A 445 18.42 -19.28 5.42
N LEU A 446 19.24 -20.12 6.08
CA LEU A 446 18.90 -21.50 6.41
C LEU A 446 17.72 -21.57 7.38
N ALA A 447 17.62 -20.67 8.35
CA ALA A 447 16.46 -20.59 9.24
C ALA A 447 15.19 -20.23 8.46
N VAL A 448 15.26 -19.31 7.50
CA VAL A 448 14.14 -19.00 6.59
C VAL A 448 13.78 -20.23 5.75
N LEU A 449 14.74 -20.88 5.09
CA LEU A 449 14.49 -22.10 4.31
C LEU A 449 13.82 -23.19 5.15
N ALA A 450 14.35 -23.47 6.35
CA ALA A 450 13.82 -24.52 7.22
C ALA A 450 12.40 -24.19 7.71
N THR A 451 12.16 -22.97 8.17
CA THR A 451 10.88 -22.59 8.75
C THR A 451 9.79 -22.35 7.72
N ARG A 452 10.13 -21.86 6.52
CA ARG A 452 9.17 -21.59 5.44
C ARG A 452 9.01 -22.76 4.48
N GLY A 453 9.99 -23.65 4.39
CA GLY A 453 9.93 -24.89 3.59
C GLY A 453 9.14 -26.02 4.24
N TYR A 454 8.91 -25.96 5.56
CA TYR A 454 8.09 -26.96 6.25
C TYR A 454 6.63 -26.92 5.77
N ARG A 455 6.13 -28.07 5.28
CA ARG A 455 4.77 -28.24 4.71
C ARG A 455 4.45 -27.22 3.60
N LEU A 456 5.43 -26.90 2.77
CA LEU A 456 5.27 -25.92 1.68
C LEU A 456 4.26 -26.38 0.61
N ASP A 457 4.08 -27.68 0.48
CA ASP A 457 3.11 -28.34 -0.38
C ASP A 457 1.65 -28.18 0.06
N PHE A 458 1.40 -27.67 1.27
CA PHE A 458 0.06 -27.41 1.78
C PHE A 458 -0.25 -25.91 1.81
N PRO A 459 -1.43 -25.46 1.30
CA PRO A 459 -2.52 -26.22 0.66
C PRO A 459 -2.14 -26.88 -0.67
N ARG A 460 -2.72 -28.03 -0.99
CA ARG A 460 -2.38 -28.79 -2.22
C ARG A 460 -2.90 -28.13 -3.50
N ASP A 461 -4.00 -27.40 -3.39
CA ASP A 461 -4.59 -26.61 -4.48
C ASP A 461 -4.01 -25.18 -4.51
N MET A 462 -4.22 -24.49 -5.63
CA MET A 462 -3.98 -23.06 -5.77
C MET A 462 -4.96 -22.28 -4.90
N TYR A 463 -4.48 -21.20 -4.28
CA TYR A 463 -5.30 -20.30 -3.49
C TYR A 463 -4.86 -18.85 -3.70
N PHE A 464 -5.79 -17.91 -3.51
CA PHE A 464 -5.53 -16.48 -3.73
C PHE A 464 -4.86 -16.25 -5.10
N ASP A 465 -3.85 -15.39 -5.20
CA ASP A 465 -3.20 -15.04 -6.47
C ASP A 465 -2.37 -16.19 -7.11
N GLU A 466 -2.28 -17.38 -6.50
CA GLU A 466 -1.68 -18.54 -7.17
C GLU A 466 -2.49 -18.97 -8.40
N VAL A 467 -3.81 -18.79 -8.38
CA VAL A 467 -4.71 -19.07 -9.52
C VAL A 467 -4.42 -18.19 -10.74
N TYR A 468 -3.59 -17.15 -10.58
CA TYR A 468 -3.12 -16.29 -11.64
C TYR A 468 -1.66 -16.59 -11.96
N HIS A 469 -0.78 -16.56 -10.97
CA HIS A 469 0.67 -16.69 -11.18
C HIS A 469 1.13 -18.12 -11.42
N ALA A 470 0.76 -19.07 -10.56
CA ALA A 470 1.14 -20.47 -10.69
C ALA A 470 0.42 -21.11 -11.88
N ARG A 471 -0.87 -20.79 -12.07
CA ARG A 471 -1.63 -21.13 -13.29
C ARG A 471 -0.88 -20.74 -14.56
N THR A 472 -0.46 -19.47 -14.68
CA THR A 472 0.26 -19.02 -15.87
C THR A 472 1.64 -19.66 -16.02
N ALA A 473 2.27 -20.13 -14.94
CA ALA A 473 3.47 -20.96 -15.05
C ALA A 473 3.18 -22.32 -15.72
N PHE A 474 2.01 -22.93 -15.48
CA PHE A 474 1.58 -24.14 -16.21
C PHE A 474 1.18 -23.84 -17.66
N GLU A 475 0.47 -22.75 -17.92
CA GLU A 475 0.10 -22.34 -19.29
C GLU A 475 1.35 -22.12 -20.16
N LEU A 476 2.39 -21.52 -19.58
CA LEU A 476 3.71 -21.39 -20.19
C LEU A 476 4.31 -22.72 -20.61
N LEU A 477 4.30 -23.71 -19.71
CA LEU A 477 4.85 -25.03 -19.97
C LEU A 477 4.01 -25.83 -20.98
N ALA A 478 2.70 -25.58 -21.01
CA ALA A 478 1.77 -26.16 -21.96
C ALA A 478 1.76 -25.44 -23.33
N GLN A 479 2.55 -24.36 -23.49
CA GLN A 479 2.58 -23.50 -24.68
C GLN A 479 1.21 -22.90 -25.00
N ARG A 480 0.47 -22.47 -23.97
CA ARG A 480 -0.84 -21.84 -24.06
C ARG A 480 -0.75 -20.34 -23.81
N GLU A 481 -1.81 -19.64 -24.22
CA GLU A 481 -1.97 -18.21 -23.93
C GLU A 481 -2.00 -17.98 -22.42
N PRO A 482 -1.20 -17.03 -21.88
CA PRO A 482 -1.15 -16.76 -20.45
C PRO A 482 -2.40 -16.02 -20.00
N TYR A 483 -3.01 -16.51 -18.93
CA TYR A 483 -4.11 -15.81 -18.27
C TYR A 483 -3.64 -14.49 -17.63
N GLU A 484 -2.54 -14.54 -16.87
CA GLU A 484 -2.06 -13.38 -16.13
C GLU A 484 -0.94 -12.64 -16.87
N TRP A 485 -1.35 -11.71 -17.73
CA TRP A 485 -0.47 -10.85 -18.53
C TRP A 485 -0.27 -9.45 -17.93
N THR A 486 -0.95 -9.10 -16.83
CA THR A 486 -0.92 -7.74 -16.25
C THR A 486 0.37 -7.41 -15.51
N HIS A 487 1.25 -8.41 -15.34
CA HIS A 487 2.58 -8.28 -14.77
C HIS A 487 3.66 -8.91 -15.66
N PRO A 488 4.91 -8.39 -15.62
CA PRO A 488 6.06 -9.01 -16.26
C PRO A 488 6.25 -10.49 -15.87
N HIS A 489 6.84 -11.27 -16.77
CA HIS A 489 6.76 -12.72 -16.71
C HIS A 489 7.87 -13.41 -15.90
N LEU A 490 8.96 -12.73 -15.55
CA LEU A 490 10.14 -13.40 -14.98
C LEU A 490 9.83 -14.24 -13.73
N ALA A 491 8.95 -13.76 -12.82
CA ALA A 491 8.55 -14.57 -11.66
C ALA A 491 7.82 -15.85 -12.06
N LYS A 492 6.96 -15.79 -13.08
CA LYS A 492 6.19 -16.94 -13.58
C LYS A 492 7.11 -17.94 -14.28
N GLU A 493 8.12 -17.46 -15.00
CA GLU A 493 9.17 -18.32 -15.57
C GLU A 493 10.01 -19.00 -14.50
N ILE A 494 10.34 -18.31 -13.40
CA ILE A 494 11.03 -18.92 -12.25
C ILE A 494 10.15 -19.99 -11.59
N MET A 495 8.83 -19.77 -11.49
CA MET A 495 7.89 -20.81 -11.02
C MET A 495 7.83 -22.00 -11.98
N ALA A 496 7.79 -21.75 -13.29
CA ALA A 496 7.80 -22.79 -14.33
C ALA A 496 9.08 -23.63 -14.28
N LEU A 497 10.24 -23.01 -13.99
CA LEU A 497 11.48 -23.73 -13.72
C LEU A 497 11.38 -24.59 -12.45
N GLY A 498 10.69 -24.11 -11.41
CA GLY A 498 10.39 -24.89 -10.21
C GLY A 498 9.55 -26.14 -10.52
N ILE A 499 8.49 -25.97 -11.31
CA ILE A 499 7.63 -27.06 -11.79
C ILE A 499 8.44 -28.07 -12.60
N LEU A 500 9.26 -27.61 -13.56
CA LEU A 500 10.16 -28.45 -14.35
C LEU A 500 11.14 -29.25 -13.50
N ALA A 501 11.63 -28.69 -12.40
CA ALA A 501 12.64 -29.33 -11.56
C ALA A 501 12.05 -30.31 -10.54
N PHE A 502 10.83 -30.07 -10.05
CA PHE A 502 10.30 -30.78 -8.88
C PHE A 502 8.83 -31.21 -8.98
N GLY A 503 8.11 -30.83 -10.04
CA GLY A 503 6.68 -31.02 -10.23
C GLY A 503 6.28 -32.10 -11.24
N ASP A 504 7.22 -32.92 -11.72
CA ASP A 504 6.85 -34.04 -12.59
C ASP A 504 6.20 -35.17 -11.78
N ASP A 505 4.98 -35.53 -12.15
CA ASP A 505 4.29 -36.73 -11.68
C ASP A 505 4.93 -37.97 -12.31
N ARG A 506 5.06 -39.04 -11.53
CA ARG A 506 5.78 -40.25 -11.94
C ARG A 506 5.23 -41.49 -11.26
N VAL A 507 5.42 -42.62 -11.91
CA VAL A 507 5.15 -43.94 -11.34
C VAL A 507 6.12 -44.19 -10.18
N ILE A 508 5.58 -44.40 -8.98
CA ILE A 508 6.33 -44.66 -7.75
C ILE A 508 6.24 -46.13 -7.30
N GLY A 509 5.33 -46.90 -7.89
CA GLY A 509 5.17 -48.33 -7.61
C GLY A 509 4.29 -49.02 -8.64
N HIS A 510 4.44 -50.34 -8.75
CA HIS A 510 3.62 -51.19 -9.60
C HIS A 510 3.01 -52.32 -8.77
N GLU A 511 1.70 -52.47 -8.83
CA GLU A 511 0.92 -53.42 -8.05
C GLU A 511 0.52 -54.62 -8.91
N VAL A 512 1.00 -55.79 -8.51
CA VAL A 512 0.80 -57.03 -9.25
C VAL A 512 -0.46 -57.77 -8.77
N GLY A 513 -1.09 -58.50 -9.68
CA GLY A 513 -2.13 -59.47 -9.35
C GLY A 513 -3.52 -58.89 -9.23
N LEU A 514 -3.74 -57.60 -9.54
CA LEU A 514 -5.09 -57.03 -9.70
C LEU A 514 -5.88 -57.78 -10.79
N GLY A 515 -5.21 -58.44 -11.74
CA GLY A 515 -5.80 -59.35 -12.74
C GLY A 515 -6.44 -58.62 -13.92
N ALA A 516 -6.84 -59.36 -14.95
CA ALA A 516 -7.62 -58.83 -16.09
C ALA A 516 -9.07 -58.54 -15.68
N GLN A 517 -9.25 -57.66 -14.70
CA GLN A 517 -10.56 -57.27 -14.16
C GLN A 517 -11.20 -56.26 -15.10
N THR A 518 -12.53 -56.32 -15.22
CA THR A 518 -13.29 -55.46 -16.12
C THR A 518 -13.67 -54.14 -15.47
N LEU A 519 -13.76 -54.08 -14.14
CA LEU A 519 -14.05 -52.83 -13.39
C LEU A 519 -13.08 -52.61 -12.23
N PHE A 520 -12.75 -51.34 -11.99
CA PHE A 520 -11.80 -50.87 -10.97
C PHE A 520 -12.29 -49.57 -10.33
N THR A 521 -12.19 -49.48 -9.01
CA THR A 521 -12.32 -48.23 -8.27
C THR A 521 -11.42 -48.25 -7.03
N VAL A 522 -11.10 -47.07 -6.51
CA VAL A 522 -10.25 -46.90 -5.33
C VAL A 522 -11.00 -46.03 -4.33
N THR A 523 -10.98 -46.45 -3.08
CA THR A 523 -11.55 -45.68 -1.97
C THR A 523 -10.60 -44.56 -1.55
N ASN A 524 -11.12 -43.55 -0.84
CA ASN A 524 -10.29 -42.47 -0.32
C ASN A 524 -9.16 -42.97 0.61
N ASP A 525 -9.35 -44.05 1.34
CA ASP A 525 -8.34 -44.68 2.22
C ASP A 525 -7.39 -45.65 1.47
N GLY A 526 -7.48 -45.74 0.15
CA GLY A 526 -6.54 -46.49 -0.69
C GLY A 526 -6.82 -47.98 -0.81
N ILE A 527 -8.06 -48.41 -0.57
CA ILE A 527 -8.54 -49.78 -0.81
C ILE A 527 -8.91 -49.92 -2.30
N ARG A 528 -8.48 -51.03 -2.91
CA ARG A 528 -8.66 -51.32 -4.33
C ARG A 528 -9.82 -52.29 -4.43
N LEU A 529 -10.85 -51.87 -5.16
CA LEU A 529 -12.07 -52.63 -5.36
C LEU A 529 -12.17 -52.96 -6.85
N THR A 530 -12.23 -54.25 -7.16
CA THR A 530 -12.34 -54.72 -8.54
C THR A 530 -13.47 -55.71 -8.71
N ALA A 531 -13.97 -55.80 -9.94
CA ALA A 531 -14.94 -56.81 -10.31
C ALA A 531 -14.59 -57.44 -11.65
N GLY A 532 -14.86 -58.75 -11.74
CA GLY A 532 -14.71 -59.53 -12.96
C GLY A 532 -16.06 -59.84 -13.61
N ASP A 533 -16.00 -60.29 -14.87
CA ASP A 533 -17.19 -60.72 -15.63
C ASP A 533 -17.87 -61.97 -15.05
N ASP A 534 -17.16 -62.69 -14.17
CA ASP A 534 -17.68 -63.84 -13.40
C ASP A 534 -18.63 -63.44 -12.25
N GLY A 535 -18.79 -62.13 -12.03
CA GLY A 535 -19.60 -61.51 -10.99
C GLY A 535 -18.90 -61.40 -9.63
N ASN A 536 -17.64 -61.83 -9.51
CA ASN A 536 -16.92 -61.78 -8.24
C ASN A 536 -16.38 -60.38 -7.97
N LEU A 537 -16.59 -59.91 -6.74
CA LEU A 537 -16.04 -58.65 -6.22
C LEU A 537 -14.82 -58.92 -5.36
N TYR A 538 -13.74 -58.20 -5.61
CA TYR A 538 -12.47 -58.33 -4.92
C TYR A 538 -12.14 -57.06 -4.15
N VAL A 539 -11.53 -57.24 -2.98
CA VAL A 539 -11.04 -56.16 -2.12
C VAL A 539 -9.57 -56.38 -1.85
N ARG A 540 -8.76 -55.33 -1.97
CA ARG A 540 -7.33 -55.37 -1.63
C ARG A 540 -6.86 -54.08 -0.97
N ASP A 541 -5.98 -54.20 0.01
CA ASP A 541 -5.28 -53.04 0.57
C ASP A 541 -4.06 -52.62 -0.27
N ARG A 542 -3.36 -51.56 0.19
CA ARG A 542 -2.11 -51.05 -0.39
C ARG A 542 -0.97 -52.08 -0.49
N LEU A 543 -1.02 -53.14 0.32
CA LEU A 543 -0.01 -54.20 0.34
C LEU A 543 -0.42 -55.40 -0.53
N GLY A 544 -1.52 -55.28 -1.29
CA GLY A 544 -2.06 -56.35 -2.11
C GLY A 544 -2.73 -57.47 -1.30
N ARG A 545 -2.92 -57.30 0.00
CA ARG A 545 -3.60 -58.29 0.86
C ARG A 545 -5.10 -58.18 0.65
N GLY A 546 -5.74 -59.32 0.46
CA GLY A 546 -7.17 -59.42 0.25
C GLY A 546 -7.51 -60.45 -0.80
N GLY A 547 -8.76 -60.44 -1.24
CA GLY A 547 -9.32 -61.48 -2.06
C GLY A 547 -10.79 -61.22 -2.40
N PRO A 548 -11.46 -62.21 -3.00
CA PRO A 548 -12.86 -62.06 -3.34
C PRO A 548 -13.72 -62.09 -2.07
N PHE A 549 -14.74 -61.24 -1.99
CA PHE A 549 -15.55 -61.06 -0.77
C PHE A 549 -17.07 -61.09 -0.97
N ALA A 550 -17.55 -60.81 -2.17
CA ALA A 550 -18.97 -60.83 -2.52
C ALA A 550 -19.13 -61.20 -4.00
N ARG A 551 -20.34 -61.57 -4.41
CA ARG A 551 -20.65 -61.93 -5.79
C ARG A 551 -22.00 -61.36 -6.20
N THR A 552 -22.06 -60.69 -7.35
CA THR A 552 -23.30 -60.18 -7.93
C THR A 552 -24.09 -61.28 -8.63
N THR A 553 -25.41 -61.10 -8.74
CA THR A 553 -26.31 -62.03 -9.44
C THR A 553 -26.20 -61.92 -10.95
N ASP A 554 -25.97 -60.70 -11.46
CA ASP A 554 -25.74 -60.40 -12.87
C ASP A 554 -24.33 -59.79 -13.04
N PRO A 555 -23.75 -59.80 -14.25
CA PRO A 555 -22.46 -59.18 -14.50
C PRO A 555 -22.43 -57.70 -14.08
N PRO A 556 -21.44 -57.27 -13.28
CA PRO A 556 -21.34 -55.89 -12.85
C PRO A 556 -20.98 -54.99 -14.03
N ARG A 557 -21.56 -53.79 -14.07
CA ARG A 557 -21.38 -52.79 -15.13
C ARG A 557 -20.69 -51.52 -14.65
N ALA A 558 -20.85 -51.18 -13.38
CA ALA A 558 -20.18 -50.04 -12.77
C ALA A 558 -19.89 -50.30 -11.29
N LEU A 559 -18.77 -49.74 -10.81
CA LEU A 559 -18.35 -49.74 -9.42
C LEU A 559 -18.09 -48.31 -8.98
N ALA A 560 -18.52 -47.98 -7.77
CA ALA A 560 -18.15 -46.75 -7.11
C ALA A 560 -18.01 -46.98 -5.60
N ALA A 561 -17.22 -46.16 -4.93
CA ALA A 561 -16.97 -46.27 -3.50
C ALA A 561 -17.35 -44.99 -2.77
N THR A 562 -18.00 -45.12 -1.61
CA THR A 562 -18.21 -44.07 -0.61
C THR A 562 -17.44 -44.42 0.66
N ASP A 563 -17.44 -43.53 1.66
CA ASP A 563 -16.77 -43.76 2.94
C ASP A 563 -17.29 -45.05 3.63
N GLY A 564 -16.52 -46.13 3.48
CA GLY A 564 -16.80 -47.45 4.06
C GLY A 564 -17.82 -48.31 3.30
N ARG A 565 -18.32 -47.90 2.12
CA ARG A 565 -19.26 -48.72 1.31
C ARG A 565 -18.86 -48.78 -0.16
N ILE A 566 -19.15 -49.91 -0.78
CA ILE A 566 -19.09 -50.10 -2.22
C ILE A 566 -20.49 -50.11 -2.79
N VAL A 567 -20.70 -49.42 -3.90
CA VAL A 567 -21.90 -49.48 -4.71
C VAL A 567 -21.56 -50.17 -6.02
N VAL A 568 -22.36 -51.18 -6.35
CA VAL A 568 -22.20 -51.99 -7.55
C VAL A 568 -23.49 -51.96 -8.34
N ALA A 569 -23.40 -51.60 -9.62
CA ALA A 569 -24.55 -51.58 -10.52
C ALA A 569 -24.43 -52.68 -11.58
N THR A 570 -25.51 -53.43 -11.77
CA THR A 570 -25.74 -54.33 -12.90
C THR A 570 -26.77 -53.70 -13.85
N ASP A 571 -27.12 -54.38 -14.93
CA ASP A 571 -28.21 -53.93 -15.81
C ASP A 571 -29.61 -54.04 -15.16
N ARG A 572 -29.72 -54.74 -14.01
CA ARG A 572 -31.01 -55.00 -13.33
C ARG A 572 -31.11 -54.37 -11.95
N GLN A 573 -30.01 -54.22 -11.23
CA GLN A 573 -30.01 -53.80 -9.82
C GLN A 573 -28.80 -52.93 -9.49
N VAL A 574 -28.98 -52.03 -8.52
CA VAL A 574 -27.89 -51.28 -7.88
C VAL A 574 -27.85 -51.71 -6.41
N CYS A 575 -26.73 -52.29 -6.00
CA CYS A 575 -26.55 -52.84 -4.65
C CYS A 575 -25.45 -52.10 -3.90
N GLN A 576 -25.64 -51.88 -2.60
CA GLN A 576 -24.60 -51.38 -1.70
C GLN A 576 -24.19 -52.46 -0.69
N LEU A 577 -22.92 -52.41 -0.30
CA LEU A 577 -22.34 -53.29 0.72
C LEU A 577 -21.24 -52.55 1.49
N ALA A 578 -21.13 -52.78 2.80
CA ALA A 578 -20.00 -52.35 3.59
C ALA A 578 -18.68 -52.97 3.09
N ILE A 579 -17.64 -52.14 2.95
CA ILE A 579 -16.31 -52.59 2.52
C ILE A 579 -15.70 -53.41 3.66
N PRO A 580 -15.39 -54.70 3.47
CA PRO A 580 -14.80 -55.52 4.52
C PRO A 580 -13.32 -55.17 4.71
N VAL A 581 -12.78 -55.49 5.88
CA VAL A 581 -11.34 -55.37 6.16
C VAL A 581 -10.56 -56.28 5.19
N PRO A 582 -9.68 -55.75 4.32
CA PRO A 582 -9.09 -56.54 3.23
C PRO A 582 -8.32 -57.78 3.71
N SER A 583 -7.54 -57.65 4.79
CA SER A 583 -6.75 -58.75 5.36
C SER A 583 -7.56 -59.94 5.87
N SER A 584 -8.86 -59.76 6.12
CA SER A 584 -9.76 -60.85 6.55
C SER A 584 -10.28 -61.72 5.41
N ARG A 585 -9.97 -61.38 4.15
CA ARG A 585 -10.53 -62.03 2.95
C ARG A 585 -9.42 -62.67 2.12
N THR A 586 -9.35 -63.99 2.10
CA THR A 586 -8.35 -64.76 1.34
C THR A 586 -8.96 -65.83 0.41
N GLY A 587 -10.31 -65.91 0.34
CA GLY A 587 -11.03 -66.80 -0.56
C GLY A 587 -12.56 -66.66 -0.43
N LEU A 588 -13.30 -67.09 -1.47
CA LEU A 588 -14.76 -66.93 -1.60
C LEU A 588 -15.57 -68.02 -0.85
N ARG A 589 -15.12 -68.48 0.33
CA ARG A 589 -15.79 -69.59 1.03
C ARG A 589 -17.16 -69.19 1.62
N ASP A 590 -17.35 -67.90 1.95
CA ASP A 590 -18.62 -67.32 2.42
C ASP A 590 -18.79 -65.88 1.86
N PRO A 591 -19.52 -65.69 0.73
CA PRO A 591 -19.78 -64.37 0.17
C PRO A 591 -20.60 -63.50 1.13
N LEU A 592 -20.19 -62.25 1.33
CA LEU A 592 -20.96 -61.29 2.13
C LEU A 592 -22.29 -60.95 1.42
N PRO A 593 -23.42 -60.92 2.15
CA PRO A 593 -24.69 -60.47 1.59
C PRO A 593 -24.66 -58.96 1.35
N PHE A 594 -25.32 -58.47 0.29
CA PHE A 594 -25.50 -57.04 0.09
C PHE A 594 -26.42 -56.44 1.15
N ASP A 595 -26.06 -55.26 1.68
CA ASP A 595 -26.85 -54.57 2.71
C ASP A 595 -28.20 -54.13 2.15
N ARG A 596 -28.22 -53.70 0.89
CA ARG A 596 -29.43 -53.29 0.17
C ARG A 596 -29.22 -53.36 -1.34
N CYS A 597 -30.21 -53.87 -2.05
CA CYS A 597 -30.29 -53.81 -3.52
C CYS A 597 -31.58 -53.11 -3.94
N LEU A 598 -31.45 -52.18 -4.89
CA LEU A 598 -32.54 -51.43 -5.50
C LEU A 598 -32.65 -51.84 -6.97
N VAL A 599 -33.87 -51.88 -7.51
CA VAL A 599 -34.09 -52.23 -8.92
C VAL A 599 -33.65 -51.06 -9.81
N SER A 600 -32.90 -51.36 -10.87
CA SER A 600 -32.53 -50.37 -11.88
C SER A 600 -33.79 -49.94 -12.65
N PRO A 601 -34.11 -48.63 -12.73
CA PRO A 601 -35.23 -48.14 -13.52
C PRO A 601 -34.98 -48.20 -15.03
N PHE A 602 -33.77 -48.57 -15.46
CA PHE A 602 -33.34 -48.59 -16.86
C PHE A 602 -32.69 -49.91 -17.24
N ALA A 603 -32.69 -50.22 -18.54
CA ALA A 603 -32.30 -51.54 -19.07
C ALA A 603 -30.78 -51.73 -19.30
N ARG A 604 -29.98 -50.66 -19.34
CA ARG A 604 -28.53 -50.74 -19.60
C ARG A 604 -27.75 -49.72 -18.78
N THR A 605 -26.89 -50.20 -17.89
CA THR A 605 -26.06 -49.36 -17.01
C THR A 605 -24.82 -48.87 -17.75
N LEU A 606 -24.48 -47.58 -17.59
CA LEU A 606 -23.30 -46.93 -18.17
C LEU A 606 -22.25 -46.57 -17.12
N GLY A 607 -22.68 -46.15 -15.93
CA GLY A 607 -21.76 -45.69 -14.89
C GLY A 607 -22.45 -45.33 -13.57
N LEU A 608 -21.64 -45.00 -12.57
CA LEU A 608 -22.09 -44.48 -11.28
C LEU A 608 -21.38 -43.16 -11.00
N ALA A 609 -22.09 -42.19 -10.44
CA ALA A 609 -21.54 -40.94 -9.92
C ALA A 609 -21.97 -40.76 -8.47
N ILE A 610 -21.06 -40.25 -7.63
CA ILE A 610 -21.28 -40.03 -6.20
C ILE A 610 -20.98 -38.56 -5.89
N GLY A 611 -21.88 -37.91 -5.15
CA GLY A 611 -21.67 -36.57 -4.59
C GLY A 611 -22.38 -36.45 -3.25
N GLY A 612 -21.69 -35.97 -2.22
CA GLY A 612 -22.22 -36.00 -0.85
C GLY A 612 -22.68 -37.41 -0.43
N THR A 613 -23.95 -37.54 -0.05
CA THR A 613 -24.59 -38.84 0.24
C THR A 613 -25.46 -39.35 -0.92
N SER A 614 -25.47 -38.65 -2.06
CA SER A 614 -26.22 -39.01 -3.25
C SER A 614 -25.44 -39.99 -4.12
N VAL A 615 -26.15 -41.02 -4.59
CA VAL A 615 -25.64 -42.01 -5.55
C VAL A 615 -26.50 -41.91 -6.81
N SER A 616 -25.85 -41.68 -7.94
CA SER A 616 -26.52 -41.52 -9.24
C SER A 616 -26.10 -42.63 -10.19
N LEU A 617 -27.08 -43.39 -10.68
CA LEU A 617 -26.92 -44.39 -11.74
C LEU A 617 -27.11 -43.72 -13.10
N ALA A 618 -26.06 -43.74 -13.92
CA ALA A 618 -26.07 -43.30 -15.30
C ALA A 618 -26.39 -44.51 -16.20
N SER A 619 -27.37 -44.38 -17.11
CA SER A 619 -27.86 -45.49 -17.93
C SER A 619 -28.23 -45.04 -19.35
N ALA A 620 -28.36 -45.99 -20.28
CA ALA A 620 -28.90 -45.72 -21.61
C ALA A 620 -30.42 -45.55 -21.49
N GLY A 621 -30.88 -44.31 -21.31
CA GLY A 621 -32.28 -43.94 -21.13
C GLY A 621 -32.51 -42.90 -20.03
N GLY A 622 -31.53 -42.67 -19.15
CA GLY A 622 -31.60 -41.60 -18.17
C GLY A 622 -30.72 -41.78 -16.94
N LEU A 623 -30.91 -40.87 -15.99
CA LEU A 623 -30.19 -40.81 -14.72
C LEU A 623 -31.17 -41.09 -13.57
N ALA A 624 -30.80 -41.99 -12.66
CA ALA A 624 -31.56 -42.24 -11.42
C ALA A 624 -30.70 -41.89 -10.22
N THR A 625 -31.17 -40.99 -9.34
CA THR A 625 -30.42 -40.51 -8.18
C THR A 625 -31.14 -40.85 -6.88
N TRP A 626 -30.42 -41.48 -5.96
CA TRP A 626 -30.89 -41.77 -4.61
C TRP A 626 -30.11 -40.95 -3.59
N LYS A 627 -30.83 -40.25 -2.72
CA LYS A 627 -30.24 -39.59 -1.55
C LYS A 627 -30.11 -40.59 -0.40
N ASP A 628 -28.93 -40.65 0.22
CA ASP A 628 -28.58 -41.61 1.29
C ASP A 628 -28.76 -43.09 0.88
N PHE A 629 -28.88 -43.37 -0.43
CA PHE A 629 -29.25 -44.67 -0.97
C PHE A 629 -30.58 -45.21 -0.39
N THR A 630 -31.55 -44.31 -0.19
CA THR A 630 -32.88 -44.62 0.37
C THR A 630 -34.03 -44.10 -0.51
N GLY A 631 -35.21 -44.71 -0.36
CA GLY A 631 -36.43 -44.30 -1.06
C GLY A 631 -36.47 -44.62 -2.55
N ASP A 632 -37.44 -44.03 -3.24
CA ASP A 632 -37.55 -44.06 -4.71
C ASP A 632 -36.53 -43.07 -5.33
N PRO A 633 -35.93 -43.40 -6.48
CA PRO A 633 -34.99 -42.49 -7.14
C PRO A 633 -35.69 -41.27 -7.72
N VAL A 634 -35.00 -40.15 -7.71
CA VAL A 634 -35.31 -39.03 -8.60
C VAL A 634 -34.77 -39.37 -9.98
N VAL A 635 -35.65 -39.38 -10.98
CA VAL A 635 -35.34 -39.86 -12.33
C VAL A 635 -35.35 -38.70 -13.33
N TYR A 636 -34.27 -38.57 -14.08
CA TYR A 636 -34.17 -37.77 -15.30
C TYR A 636 -34.18 -38.72 -16.51
N GLN A 637 -34.97 -38.40 -17.55
CA GLN A 637 -35.09 -39.21 -18.77
C GLN A 637 -34.34 -38.52 -19.90
N GLY A 638 -33.40 -39.23 -20.53
CA GLY A 638 -32.58 -38.69 -21.60
C GLY A 638 -31.46 -39.65 -22.01
N ASP A 639 -30.99 -39.53 -23.25
CA ASP A 639 -29.84 -40.29 -23.72
C ASP A 639 -28.56 -39.67 -23.17
N LEU A 640 -27.70 -40.48 -22.54
CA LEU A 640 -26.41 -40.04 -22.03
C LEU A 640 -25.31 -41.06 -22.30
N VAL A 641 -24.06 -40.60 -22.27
CA VAL A 641 -22.84 -41.38 -22.47
C VAL A 641 -22.10 -41.59 -21.16
N ALA A 642 -21.97 -40.52 -20.37
CA ALA A 642 -21.28 -40.53 -19.09
C ALA A 642 -21.91 -39.48 -18.16
N ALA A 643 -21.68 -39.62 -16.85
CA ALA A 643 -22.10 -38.63 -15.87
C ALA A 643 -21.06 -38.45 -14.77
N THR A 644 -20.99 -37.27 -14.20
CA THR A 644 -20.19 -36.96 -13.00
C THR A 644 -21.02 -36.07 -12.07
N ALA A 645 -20.69 -36.05 -10.78
CA ALA A 645 -21.47 -35.31 -9.79
C ALA A 645 -20.65 -34.18 -9.18
N LYS A 646 -21.34 -33.11 -8.78
CA LYS A 646 -20.76 -32.09 -7.92
C LYS A 646 -20.44 -32.69 -6.56
N ALA A 647 -19.38 -32.20 -5.91
CA ALA A 647 -18.87 -32.78 -4.66
C ALA A 647 -19.92 -32.84 -3.53
N ASP A 648 -20.85 -31.88 -3.48
CA ASP A 648 -21.95 -31.83 -2.50
C ASP A 648 -23.18 -32.67 -2.87
N GLY A 649 -23.21 -33.23 -4.08
CA GLY A 649 -24.33 -34.02 -4.60
C GLY A 649 -25.55 -33.21 -5.00
N SER A 650 -25.48 -31.88 -5.03
CA SER A 650 -26.63 -31.03 -5.42
C SER A 650 -26.94 -31.12 -6.91
N GLU A 651 -25.91 -31.25 -7.75
CA GLU A 651 -26.00 -31.28 -9.21
C GLU A 651 -25.27 -32.50 -9.79
N VAL A 652 -25.82 -33.07 -10.85
CA VAL A 652 -25.15 -34.10 -11.67
C VAL A 652 -25.00 -33.58 -13.09
N TYR A 653 -23.80 -33.69 -13.63
CA TYR A 653 -23.45 -33.28 -14.99
C TYR A 653 -23.54 -34.51 -15.91
N VAL A 654 -24.45 -34.46 -16.87
CA VAL A 654 -24.79 -35.56 -17.77
C VAL A 654 -24.31 -35.23 -19.17
N LEU A 655 -23.45 -36.08 -19.74
CA LEU A 655 -22.95 -35.93 -21.11
C LEU A 655 -23.88 -36.63 -22.09
N ASP A 656 -24.47 -35.89 -23.04
CA ASP A 656 -25.29 -36.46 -24.11
C ASP A 656 -24.44 -37.06 -25.27
N PRO A 657 -25.03 -37.89 -26.15
CA PRO A 657 -24.31 -38.45 -27.31
C PRO A 657 -23.82 -37.43 -28.34
N LYS A 658 -24.32 -36.19 -28.31
CA LYS A 658 -23.94 -35.11 -29.22
C LYS A 658 -22.73 -34.33 -28.70
N GLY A 659 -22.41 -34.43 -27.41
CA GLY A 659 -21.33 -33.67 -26.76
C GLY A 659 -21.81 -32.50 -25.89
N ASN A 660 -23.10 -32.37 -25.61
CA ASN A 660 -23.60 -31.38 -24.66
C ASN A 660 -23.56 -31.92 -23.23
N VAL A 661 -23.35 -31.04 -22.26
CA VAL A 661 -23.43 -31.37 -20.83
C VAL A 661 -24.69 -30.76 -20.24
N GLU A 662 -25.62 -31.60 -19.79
CA GLU A 662 -26.83 -31.19 -19.07
C GLU A 662 -26.58 -31.21 -17.56
N VAL A 663 -26.87 -30.08 -16.90
CA VAL A 663 -26.80 -29.93 -15.45
C VAL A 663 -28.15 -30.35 -14.88
N VAL A 664 -28.20 -31.48 -14.19
CA VAL A 664 -29.43 -32.06 -13.63
C VAL A 664 -29.50 -31.78 -12.13
N ASP A 665 -30.59 -31.15 -11.69
CA ASP A 665 -30.90 -30.95 -10.28
C ASP A 665 -31.33 -32.29 -9.67
N THR A 666 -30.58 -32.76 -8.66
CA THR A 666 -30.78 -34.08 -8.06
C THR A 666 -32.07 -34.19 -7.22
N THR A 667 -32.70 -33.06 -6.88
CA THR A 667 -33.95 -33.02 -6.12
C THR A 667 -35.19 -33.02 -7.02
N LYS A 668 -35.07 -32.48 -8.23
CA LYS A 668 -36.17 -32.33 -9.18
C LYS A 668 -36.13 -33.30 -10.35
N GLY A 669 -34.96 -33.82 -10.70
CA GLY A 669 -34.78 -34.65 -11.90
C GLY A 669 -34.92 -33.85 -13.20
N SER A 670 -34.86 -32.52 -13.12
CA SER A 670 -34.99 -31.61 -14.25
C SER A 670 -33.64 -30.98 -14.60
N VAL A 671 -33.42 -30.73 -15.89
CA VAL A 671 -32.26 -29.98 -16.38
C VAL A 671 -32.39 -28.52 -15.96
N SER A 672 -31.43 -28.02 -15.18
CA SER A 672 -31.35 -26.62 -14.80
C SER A 672 -30.68 -25.78 -15.88
N ARG A 673 -29.70 -26.36 -16.59
CA ARG A 673 -28.92 -25.71 -17.63
C ARG A 673 -28.29 -26.74 -18.58
N THR A 674 -28.13 -26.39 -19.84
CA THR A 674 -27.35 -27.17 -20.82
C THR A 674 -26.13 -26.37 -21.25
N LEU A 675 -24.97 -27.04 -21.29
CA LEU A 675 -23.70 -26.52 -21.78
C LEU A 675 -23.44 -27.15 -23.15
N SER A 676 -23.42 -26.33 -24.19
CA SER A 676 -23.31 -26.78 -25.58
C SER A 676 -22.00 -26.34 -26.23
N GLY A 677 -21.66 -26.93 -27.37
CA GLY A 677 -20.49 -26.57 -28.18
C GLY A 677 -19.40 -27.65 -28.27
N GLY A 678 -19.51 -28.73 -27.50
CA GLY A 678 -18.56 -29.85 -27.51
C GLY A 678 -18.83 -30.85 -28.62
N GLY A 679 -17.85 -31.74 -28.84
CA GLY A 679 -18.01 -32.89 -29.74
C GLY A 679 -18.48 -34.14 -28.98
N PRO A 680 -18.89 -35.20 -29.70
CA PRO A 680 -19.24 -36.48 -29.08
C PRO A 680 -18.14 -36.97 -28.13
N GLY A 681 -18.48 -37.10 -26.85
CA GLY A 681 -17.52 -37.41 -25.81
C GLY A 681 -17.55 -38.88 -25.36
N SER A 682 -16.56 -39.27 -24.57
CA SER A 682 -16.36 -40.63 -24.02
C SER A 682 -16.30 -40.67 -22.50
N ALA A 683 -15.85 -39.59 -21.86
CA ALA A 683 -15.75 -39.47 -20.40
C ALA A 683 -15.98 -38.03 -19.95
N ILE A 684 -16.39 -37.85 -18.69
CA ILE A 684 -16.68 -36.55 -18.08
C ILE A 684 -16.15 -36.50 -16.64
N ALA A 685 -15.60 -35.36 -16.23
CA ALA A 685 -15.12 -35.13 -14.87
C ALA A 685 -15.37 -33.69 -14.41
N TYR A 686 -15.61 -33.50 -13.11
CA TYR A 686 -15.81 -32.20 -12.48
C TYR A 686 -14.61 -31.82 -11.60
N ALA A 687 -14.11 -30.58 -11.74
CA ALA A 687 -13.09 -30.01 -10.87
C ALA A 687 -13.70 -28.86 -10.04
N LEU A 688 -13.64 -29.00 -8.72
CA LEU A 688 -14.22 -28.07 -7.74
C LEU A 688 -13.46 -26.74 -7.70
N GLY A 689 -12.12 -26.78 -7.71
CA GLY A 689 -11.25 -25.61 -7.56
C GLY A 689 -11.60 -24.48 -8.54
N PRO A 690 -11.52 -24.73 -9.86
CA PRO A 690 -11.92 -23.76 -10.88
C PRO A 690 -13.43 -23.77 -11.17
N ASN A 691 -14.20 -24.65 -10.54
CA ASN A 691 -15.62 -24.90 -10.81
C ASN A 691 -15.92 -25.19 -12.29
N ARG A 692 -15.28 -26.24 -12.84
CA ARG A 692 -15.32 -26.59 -14.28
C ARG A 692 -15.67 -28.04 -14.53
N VAL A 693 -16.26 -28.29 -15.71
CA VAL A 693 -16.52 -29.64 -16.23
C VAL A 693 -15.63 -29.91 -17.43
N PHE A 694 -15.00 -31.07 -17.45
CA PHE A 694 -14.11 -31.54 -18.50
C PHE A 694 -14.74 -32.74 -19.19
N VAL A 695 -14.80 -32.71 -20.53
CA VAL A 695 -15.33 -33.78 -21.37
C VAL A 695 -14.23 -34.25 -22.30
N ALA A 696 -13.97 -35.55 -22.31
CA ALA A 696 -13.06 -36.20 -23.24
C ALA A 696 -13.75 -36.42 -24.59
N ARG A 697 -13.18 -35.94 -25.71
CA ARG A 697 -13.70 -36.28 -27.04
C ARG A 697 -13.40 -37.75 -27.37
N ALA A 698 -14.40 -38.43 -27.93
CA ALA A 698 -14.31 -39.88 -28.16
C ALA A 698 -13.27 -40.30 -29.22
N LYS A 699 -13.03 -39.44 -30.22
CA LYS A 699 -12.18 -39.77 -31.39
C LYS A 699 -10.95 -38.87 -31.55
N GLU A 700 -10.82 -37.85 -30.70
CA GLU A 700 -9.78 -36.84 -30.80
C GLU A 700 -9.10 -36.70 -29.43
N PRO A 701 -7.79 -36.46 -29.37
CA PRO A 701 -7.08 -36.20 -28.12
C PRO A 701 -7.33 -34.75 -27.65
N VAL A 702 -8.59 -34.41 -27.42
CA VAL A 702 -9.08 -33.08 -27.06
C VAL A 702 -9.99 -33.17 -25.84
N LEU A 703 -9.84 -32.23 -24.92
CA LEU A 703 -10.74 -32.01 -23.79
C LEU A 703 -11.63 -30.80 -24.07
N ASP A 704 -12.94 -31.01 -24.12
CA ASP A 704 -13.92 -29.91 -24.08
C ASP A 704 -14.06 -29.45 -22.62
N VAL A 705 -13.76 -28.17 -22.36
CA VAL A 705 -13.74 -27.56 -21.03
C VAL A 705 -14.88 -26.55 -20.92
N TYR A 706 -15.75 -26.73 -19.92
CA TYR A 706 -16.88 -25.87 -19.66
C TYR A 706 -16.71 -25.12 -18.35
N ASP A 707 -16.78 -23.78 -18.44
CA ASP A 707 -16.80 -22.90 -17.28
C ASP A 707 -18.23 -22.76 -16.73
N LEU A 708 -18.45 -23.17 -15.48
CA LEU A 708 -19.79 -23.14 -14.91
C LEU A 708 -20.21 -21.73 -14.49
N GLU A 709 -19.28 -20.84 -14.17
CA GLU A 709 -19.61 -19.44 -13.82
C GLU A 709 -19.79 -18.58 -15.07
N GLY A 710 -18.81 -18.59 -15.97
CA GLY A 710 -18.79 -17.73 -17.15
C GLY A 710 -19.57 -18.30 -18.35
N GLY A 711 -19.83 -19.61 -18.36
CA GLY A 711 -20.47 -20.31 -19.47
C GLY A 711 -19.67 -20.40 -20.75
N SER A 712 -18.37 -20.09 -20.70
CA SER A 712 -17.46 -20.30 -21.82
C SER A 712 -17.18 -21.78 -22.03
N HIS A 713 -16.86 -22.10 -23.28
CA HIS A 713 -16.45 -23.42 -23.74
C HIS A 713 -15.16 -23.29 -24.56
N GLU A 714 -14.20 -24.18 -24.32
CA GLU A 714 -12.96 -24.29 -25.08
C GLU A 714 -12.62 -25.75 -25.36
N GLY A 715 -12.20 -26.07 -26.58
CA GLY A 715 -11.61 -27.37 -26.91
C GLY A 715 -10.09 -27.34 -26.77
N VAL A 716 -9.55 -28.06 -25.79
CA VAL A 716 -8.12 -28.06 -25.45
C VAL A 716 -7.44 -29.33 -25.98
N PRO A 717 -6.50 -29.23 -26.93
CA PRO A 717 -5.73 -30.39 -27.38
C PRO A 717 -4.78 -30.88 -26.28
N LEU A 718 -4.70 -32.20 -26.09
CA LEU A 718 -3.72 -32.81 -25.18
C LEU A 718 -2.30 -32.75 -25.73
N ALA A 719 -2.13 -32.70 -27.05
CA ALA A 719 -0.84 -32.70 -27.71
C ALA A 719 -0.18 -31.31 -27.71
N ASN A 720 1.04 -31.24 -27.21
CA ASN A 720 1.94 -30.09 -27.32
C ASN A 720 3.40 -30.56 -27.33
N ALA A 721 4.36 -29.62 -27.32
CA ALA A 721 5.78 -29.96 -27.36
C ALA A 721 6.26 -30.83 -26.19
N ARG A 722 5.57 -30.83 -25.04
CA ARG A 722 5.92 -31.64 -23.85
C ARG A 722 5.20 -32.97 -23.79
N THR A 723 3.91 -33.01 -24.15
CA THR A 723 3.08 -34.23 -24.04
C THR A 723 3.18 -35.13 -25.27
N GLY A 724 3.62 -34.59 -26.41
CA GLY A 724 3.73 -35.30 -27.68
C GLY A 724 2.38 -35.53 -28.36
N ALA A 725 2.39 -36.20 -29.52
CA ALA A 725 1.18 -36.56 -30.25
C ALA A 725 0.49 -37.79 -29.64
N PHE A 726 -0.82 -37.95 -29.89
CA PHE A 726 -1.62 -39.09 -29.43
C PHE A 726 -2.38 -39.71 -30.60
N ALA A 727 -2.44 -41.05 -30.65
CA ALA A 727 -3.09 -41.78 -31.73
C ALA A 727 -4.58 -42.10 -31.47
N SER A 728 -5.05 -41.92 -30.23
CA SER A 728 -6.42 -42.20 -29.81
C SER A 728 -6.99 -41.06 -28.98
N GLY A 729 -8.33 -40.99 -28.90
CA GLY A 729 -9.04 -40.10 -28.00
C GLY A 729 -8.87 -40.52 -26.54
N VAL A 730 -9.33 -39.66 -25.63
CA VAL A 730 -9.26 -39.91 -24.19
C VAL A 730 -10.33 -40.92 -23.79
N THR A 731 -9.97 -41.91 -22.97
CA THR A 731 -10.87 -43.00 -22.56
C THR A 731 -11.31 -42.90 -21.11
N ALA A 732 -10.54 -42.23 -20.25
CA ALA A 732 -10.88 -42.03 -18.85
C ALA A 732 -10.37 -40.67 -18.33
N LEU A 733 -11.10 -40.11 -17.38
CA LEU A 733 -10.77 -38.86 -16.68
C LEU A 733 -10.86 -39.09 -15.17
N ALA A 734 -9.92 -38.52 -14.41
CA ALA A 734 -9.96 -38.52 -12.95
C ALA A 734 -9.42 -37.19 -12.41
N VAL A 735 -10.11 -36.58 -11.45
CA VAL A 735 -9.64 -35.35 -10.77
C VAL A 735 -9.23 -35.68 -9.35
N VAL A 736 -7.98 -35.42 -8.99
CA VAL A 736 -7.51 -35.63 -7.62
C VAL A 736 -8.06 -34.51 -6.73
N THR A 737 -8.92 -34.84 -5.77
CA THR A 737 -9.73 -33.88 -5.01
C THR A 737 -8.90 -32.87 -4.21
N ARG A 738 -7.72 -33.24 -3.73
CA ARG A 738 -6.88 -32.32 -2.92
C ARG A 738 -6.04 -31.37 -3.75
N THR A 739 -5.50 -31.82 -4.88
CA THR A 739 -4.63 -31.02 -5.75
C THR A 739 -5.41 -30.28 -6.81
N GLN A 740 -6.63 -30.74 -7.11
CA GLN A 740 -7.48 -30.27 -8.21
C GLN A 740 -6.82 -30.42 -9.59
N PHE A 741 -5.89 -31.37 -9.76
CA PHE A 741 -5.35 -31.73 -11.08
C PHE A 741 -6.21 -32.81 -11.73
N LEU A 742 -6.37 -32.71 -13.05
CA LEU A 742 -7.06 -33.68 -13.89
C LEU A 742 -6.04 -34.61 -14.55
N TYR A 743 -6.37 -35.90 -14.59
CA TYR A 743 -5.59 -36.94 -15.22
C TYR A 743 -6.42 -37.56 -16.35
N ALA A 744 -5.92 -37.44 -17.58
CA ALA A 744 -6.59 -37.93 -18.78
C ALA A 744 -5.82 -39.13 -19.36
N LEU A 745 -6.49 -40.26 -19.51
CA LEU A 745 -5.90 -41.46 -20.09
C LEU A 745 -6.09 -41.48 -21.61
N ALA A 746 -5.00 -41.46 -22.37
CA ALA A 746 -5.01 -41.56 -23.82
C ALA A 746 -3.79 -42.35 -24.30
N ASP A 747 -3.98 -43.29 -25.23
CA ASP A 747 -2.87 -44.01 -25.88
C ASP A 747 -1.89 -44.68 -24.88
N GLY A 748 -2.44 -45.30 -23.82
CA GLY A 748 -1.66 -45.95 -22.75
C GLY A 748 -0.83 -44.98 -21.89
N ARG A 749 -1.05 -43.68 -22.02
CA ARG A 749 -0.39 -42.61 -21.25
C ARG A 749 -1.40 -41.84 -20.41
N VAL A 750 -1.00 -41.50 -19.20
CA VAL A 750 -1.73 -40.59 -18.33
C VAL A 750 -1.20 -39.18 -18.55
N VAL A 751 -2.03 -38.29 -19.07
CA VAL A 751 -1.73 -36.88 -19.28
C VAL A 751 -2.18 -36.09 -18.05
N VAL A 752 -1.26 -35.31 -17.49
CA VAL A 752 -1.50 -34.45 -16.33
C VAL A 752 -1.92 -33.07 -16.82
N VAL A 753 -3.07 -32.61 -16.34
CA VAL A 753 -3.73 -31.38 -16.76
C VAL A 753 -4.03 -30.50 -15.54
N GLU A 754 -3.44 -29.30 -15.51
CA GLU A 754 -3.79 -28.26 -14.54
C GLU A 754 -5.17 -27.69 -14.88
N THR A 755 -6.09 -27.61 -13.93
CA THR A 755 -7.52 -27.41 -14.21
C THR A 755 -7.96 -25.94 -14.33
N HIS A 756 -7.26 -24.98 -13.73
CA HIS A 756 -7.61 -23.55 -13.83
C HIS A 756 -7.32 -22.99 -15.22
N GLY A 757 -6.16 -23.33 -15.81
CA GLY A 757 -5.76 -22.97 -17.17
C GLY A 757 -6.07 -24.04 -18.22
N ALA A 758 -6.63 -25.18 -17.80
CA ALA A 758 -6.81 -26.37 -18.62
C ALA A 758 -5.53 -26.71 -19.41
N SER A 759 -4.41 -26.86 -18.69
CA SER A 759 -3.07 -26.91 -19.28
C SER A 759 -2.45 -28.31 -19.17
N PRO A 760 -2.43 -29.11 -20.26
CA PRO A 760 -1.70 -30.38 -20.30
C PRO A 760 -0.19 -30.11 -20.31
N PHE A 761 0.54 -30.58 -19.30
CA PHE A 761 1.98 -30.24 -19.19
C PHE A 761 2.91 -31.45 -19.09
N ALA A 762 2.39 -32.63 -18.74
CA ALA A 762 3.16 -33.87 -18.64
C ALA A 762 2.34 -35.07 -19.14
N ALA A 763 3.02 -36.10 -19.66
CA ALA A 763 2.43 -37.36 -20.07
C ALA A 763 3.28 -38.54 -19.58
N ILE A 764 2.65 -39.47 -18.86
CA ILE A 764 3.32 -40.57 -18.15
C ILE A 764 2.90 -41.89 -18.80
N ALA A 765 3.84 -42.70 -19.25
CA ALA A 765 3.54 -44.02 -19.79
C ALA A 765 3.20 -45.00 -18.66
N THR A 766 2.05 -45.67 -18.77
CA THR A 766 1.57 -46.65 -17.77
C THR A 766 0.99 -47.92 -18.42
N GLY A 767 0.46 -47.83 -19.64
CA GLY A 767 -0.29 -48.93 -20.28
C GLY A 767 -1.65 -49.21 -19.60
N ALA A 768 -2.11 -48.29 -18.75
CA ALA A 768 -3.38 -48.41 -18.05
C ALA A 768 -4.59 -48.27 -18.99
N THR A 769 -5.72 -48.80 -18.54
CA THR A 769 -7.04 -48.67 -19.18
C THR A 769 -8.07 -48.03 -18.25
N GLN A 770 -7.80 -47.97 -16.94
CA GLN A 770 -8.70 -47.46 -15.91
C GLN A 770 -7.94 -46.59 -14.90
N LEU A 771 -8.63 -45.63 -14.28
CA LEU A 771 -8.06 -44.71 -13.30
C LEU A 771 -8.83 -44.78 -11.98
N GLY A 772 -8.13 -44.66 -10.87
CA GLY A 772 -8.69 -44.51 -9.53
C GLY A 772 -7.86 -43.56 -8.68
N ILE A 773 -8.44 -43.01 -7.62
CA ILE A 773 -7.80 -41.99 -6.78
C ILE A 773 -7.65 -42.54 -5.36
N ASP A 774 -6.41 -42.59 -4.87
CA ASP A 774 -6.09 -42.81 -3.47
C ASP A 774 -5.97 -41.45 -2.78
N GLY A 775 -7.08 -41.00 -2.18
CA GLY A 775 -7.20 -39.66 -1.60
C GLY A 775 -6.33 -39.42 -0.36
N GLU A 776 -6.10 -40.45 0.46
CA GLU A 776 -5.19 -40.37 1.60
C GLU A 776 -3.72 -40.38 1.17
N GLY A 777 -3.40 -41.18 0.16
CA GLY A 777 -2.05 -41.31 -0.39
C GLY A 777 -1.62 -40.16 -1.29
N ASP A 778 -2.52 -39.23 -1.63
CA ASP A 778 -2.33 -38.21 -2.66
C ASP A 778 -1.78 -38.83 -3.97
N ALA A 779 -2.36 -39.96 -4.39
CA ALA A 779 -1.89 -40.76 -5.51
C ALA A 779 -3.00 -41.14 -6.50
N LEU A 780 -2.63 -41.24 -7.77
CA LEU A 780 -3.46 -41.79 -8.83
C LEU A 780 -3.07 -43.25 -9.05
N VAL A 781 -4.04 -44.15 -9.12
CA VAL A 781 -3.82 -45.56 -9.43
C VAL A 781 -4.29 -45.82 -10.86
N ALA A 782 -3.36 -46.10 -11.76
CA ALA A 782 -3.60 -46.35 -13.18
C ALA A 782 -3.56 -47.87 -13.44
N ALA A 783 -4.74 -48.49 -13.51
CA ALA A 783 -4.89 -49.94 -13.63
C ALA A 783 -4.99 -50.41 -15.09
N GLY A 784 -4.34 -51.53 -15.40
CA GLY A 784 -4.34 -52.16 -16.71
C GLY A 784 -4.16 -53.69 -16.63
N PRO A 785 -3.99 -54.37 -17.78
CA PRO A 785 -3.95 -55.84 -17.85
C PRO A 785 -2.82 -56.49 -17.05
N THR A 786 -1.71 -55.79 -16.85
CA THR A 786 -0.50 -56.30 -16.17
C THR A 786 -0.47 -56.00 -14.67
N GLY A 787 -1.37 -55.16 -14.16
CA GLY A 787 -1.34 -54.65 -12.79
C GLY A 787 -1.82 -53.20 -12.72
N ALA A 788 -1.45 -52.47 -11.66
CA ALA A 788 -1.71 -51.04 -11.57
C ALA A 788 -0.47 -50.24 -11.20
N ASP A 789 -0.22 -49.18 -11.94
CA ASP A 789 0.82 -48.21 -11.64
C ASP A 789 0.29 -47.18 -10.64
N VAL A 790 1.03 -46.95 -9.57
CA VAL A 790 0.75 -45.89 -8.59
C VAL A 790 1.56 -44.67 -8.99
N VAL A 791 0.88 -43.57 -9.30
CA VAL A 791 1.44 -42.30 -9.72
C VAL A 791 1.30 -41.29 -8.58
N GLU A 792 2.40 -40.64 -8.21
CA GLU A 792 2.41 -39.55 -7.23
C GLU A 792 1.75 -38.29 -7.84
N THR A 793 0.89 -37.59 -7.09
CA THR A 793 0.11 -36.42 -7.61
C THR A 793 0.24 -35.13 -6.79
N GLY A 794 1.01 -35.15 -5.69
CA GLY A 794 1.00 -34.08 -4.67
C GLY A 794 2.14 -33.05 -4.73
N ARG A 795 3.13 -33.21 -5.63
CA ARG A 795 4.38 -32.41 -5.59
C ARG A 795 4.29 -31.06 -6.28
N HIS A 796 3.23 -30.80 -7.03
CA HIS A 796 3.06 -29.57 -7.80
C HIS A 796 3.16 -28.33 -6.92
N ALA A 797 2.41 -28.31 -5.81
CA ALA A 797 2.35 -27.16 -4.91
C ALA A 797 3.69 -26.80 -4.28
N PHE A 798 4.46 -27.82 -3.93
CA PHE A 798 5.84 -27.63 -3.51
C PHE A 798 6.69 -27.01 -4.63
N ALA A 799 6.55 -27.51 -5.86
CA ALA A 799 7.37 -27.13 -6.99
C ALA A 799 7.23 -25.66 -7.39
N TRP A 800 6.01 -25.11 -7.43
CA TRP A 800 5.82 -23.69 -7.77
C TRP A 800 6.12 -22.73 -6.61
N ARG A 801 5.99 -23.17 -5.34
CA ARG A 801 6.28 -22.34 -4.15
C ARG A 801 7.76 -22.35 -3.72
N LEU A 802 8.50 -23.44 -3.99
CA LEU A 802 9.90 -23.59 -3.57
C LEU A 802 10.79 -22.43 -4.05
N PRO A 803 10.72 -21.97 -5.31
CA PRO A 803 11.53 -20.83 -5.74
C PRO A 803 11.25 -19.57 -4.92
N GLY A 804 9.99 -19.34 -4.49
CA GLY A 804 9.63 -18.23 -3.61
C GLY A 804 10.34 -18.30 -2.26
N VAL A 805 10.37 -19.48 -1.64
CA VAL A 805 11.07 -19.72 -0.36
C VAL A 805 12.58 -19.52 -0.51
N VAL A 806 13.18 -19.94 -1.62
CA VAL A 806 14.59 -19.69 -1.93
C VAL A 806 14.87 -18.20 -2.06
N PHE A 807 14.03 -17.45 -2.78
CA PHE A 807 14.16 -16.00 -2.90
C PHE A 807 13.94 -15.28 -1.57
N ALA A 808 13.07 -15.78 -0.69
CA ALA A 808 12.93 -15.25 0.68
C ALA A 808 14.22 -15.45 1.50
N ALA A 809 14.89 -16.60 1.36
CA ALA A 809 16.17 -16.85 2.00
C ALA A 809 17.28 -15.94 1.44
N LEU A 810 17.30 -15.71 0.12
CA LEU A 810 18.20 -14.75 -0.52
C LEU A 810 17.92 -13.31 -0.06
N LEU A 811 16.66 -12.91 0.06
CA LEU A 811 16.25 -11.62 0.62
C LEU A 811 16.82 -11.46 2.02
N ALA A 812 16.59 -12.44 2.90
CA ALA A 812 17.08 -12.39 4.28
C ALA A 812 18.61 -12.31 4.33
N PHE A 813 19.30 -13.11 3.50
CA PHE A 813 20.74 -13.07 3.34
C PHE A 813 21.22 -11.66 2.94
N CYS A 814 20.61 -11.06 1.91
CA CYS A 814 20.96 -9.72 1.43
C CYS A 814 20.65 -8.61 2.44
N VAL A 815 19.56 -8.71 3.23
CA VAL A 815 19.29 -7.74 4.31
C VAL A 815 20.38 -7.79 5.38
N VAL A 816 20.82 -8.97 5.80
CA VAL A 816 21.91 -9.11 6.79
C VAL A 816 23.21 -8.49 6.25
N LEU A 817 23.54 -8.73 4.98
CA LEU A 817 24.73 -8.14 4.36
C LEU A 817 24.61 -6.61 4.17
N LEU A 818 23.43 -6.12 3.80
CA LEU A 818 23.14 -4.68 3.69
C LEU A 818 23.26 -3.99 5.05
N ALA A 819 22.68 -4.59 6.10
CA ALA A 819 22.83 -4.12 7.47
C ALA A 819 24.31 -4.03 7.87
N ARG A 820 25.13 -5.01 7.45
CA ARG A 820 26.56 -5.00 7.74
C ARG A 820 27.32 -3.89 7.00
N ARG A 821 26.94 -3.60 5.76
CA ARG A 821 27.51 -2.50 4.97
C ARG A 821 27.17 -1.13 5.56
N LEU A 822 25.96 -0.99 6.10
CA LEU A 822 25.46 0.28 6.62
C LEU A 822 25.98 0.61 8.01
N PHE A 823 26.01 -0.37 8.93
CA PHE A 823 26.34 -0.16 10.34
C PHE A 823 27.64 -0.86 10.73
N ALA A 824 28.35 -0.39 11.76
CA ALA A 824 29.56 -1.04 12.28
C ALA A 824 29.27 -2.20 13.25
N SER A 825 28.10 -2.18 13.91
CA SER A 825 27.71 -3.07 15.00
C SER A 825 27.43 -4.50 14.54
N GLY A 826 28.11 -5.51 15.11
CA GLY A 826 27.82 -6.94 14.92
C GLY A 826 26.35 -7.32 15.15
N LEU A 827 25.65 -6.53 15.97
CA LEU A 827 24.30 -6.81 16.42
C LEU A 827 23.22 -6.45 15.39
N VAL A 828 23.37 -5.36 14.63
CA VAL A 828 22.32 -4.91 13.69
C VAL A 828 21.98 -5.98 12.64
N PRO A 829 22.95 -6.67 11.99
CA PRO A 829 22.64 -7.76 11.07
C PRO A 829 21.88 -8.92 11.73
N ALA A 830 22.25 -9.32 12.95
CA ALA A 830 21.57 -10.39 13.68
C ALA A 830 20.14 -9.99 14.07
N LEU A 831 19.93 -8.75 14.51
CA LEU A 831 18.59 -8.21 14.82
C LEU A 831 17.71 -8.12 13.57
N ALA A 832 18.27 -7.69 12.43
CA ALA A 832 17.54 -7.61 11.17
C ALA A 832 17.13 -9.01 10.69
N GLY A 833 18.04 -9.98 10.74
CA GLY A 833 17.74 -11.38 10.40
C GLY A 833 16.69 -11.99 11.34
N SER A 834 16.78 -11.72 12.64
CA SER A 834 15.78 -12.17 13.63
C SER A 834 14.40 -11.58 13.34
N ALA A 835 14.33 -10.28 13.00
CA ALA A 835 13.07 -9.63 12.65
C ALA A 835 12.42 -10.26 11.40
N ILE A 836 13.19 -10.64 10.38
CA ILE A 836 12.67 -11.33 9.19
C ILE A 836 12.15 -12.73 9.54
N VAL A 837 12.89 -13.50 10.34
CA VAL A 837 12.49 -14.85 10.76
C VAL A 837 11.23 -14.82 11.63
N LEU A 838 11.02 -13.76 12.41
CA LEU A 838 9.89 -13.62 13.32
C LEU A 838 8.72 -12.79 12.74
N ASP A 839 8.80 -12.36 11.49
CA ASP A 839 7.72 -11.60 10.86
C ASP A 839 6.74 -12.51 10.09
N GLY A 840 5.45 -12.30 10.33
CA GLY A 840 4.36 -13.10 9.74
C GLY A 840 4.12 -12.80 8.26
N SER A 841 4.29 -11.54 7.83
CA SER A 841 4.13 -11.16 6.41
C SER A 841 5.29 -11.71 5.58
N MET A 842 6.53 -11.58 6.08
CA MET A 842 7.72 -12.22 5.51
C MET A 842 7.59 -13.76 5.46
N PHE A 843 6.85 -14.37 6.38
CA PHE A 843 6.56 -15.80 6.35
C PHE A 843 5.54 -16.15 5.26
N ALA A 844 4.40 -15.48 5.24
CA ALA A 844 3.30 -15.76 4.32
C ALA A 844 3.75 -15.52 2.87
N GLN A 845 4.34 -14.35 2.59
CA GLN A 845 4.84 -13.97 1.26
C GLN A 845 5.91 -14.92 0.70
N ALA A 846 6.70 -15.55 1.57
CA ALA A 846 7.69 -16.53 1.15
C ALA A 846 7.06 -17.86 0.67
N ARG A 847 5.85 -18.18 1.13
CA ARG A 847 5.20 -19.48 0.94
C ARG A 847 4.12 -19.50 -0.13
N ILE A 848 3.75 -18.35 -0.68
CA ILE A 848 2.77 -18.25 -1.75
C ILE A 848 3.47 -18.10 -3.10
N GLY A 849 2.91 -18.71 -4.15
CA GLY A 849 3.37 -18.55 -5.53
C GLY A 849 3.03 -17.18 -6.11
N MET A 850 3.62 -16.08 -5.60
CA MET A 850 3.38 -14.69 -6.03
C MET A 850 4.67 -13.96 -6.41
N ASN A 851 4.55 -12.89 -7.21
CA ASN A 851 5.70 -12.14 -7.73
C ASN A 851 6.44 -11.27 -6.68
N ASP A 852 5.83 -10.98 -5.52
CA ASP A 852 6.33 -10.02 -4.52
C ASP A 852 7.66 -10.43 -3.87
N VAL A 853 7.84 -11.71 -3.52
CA VAL A 853 9.08 -12.20 -2.88
C VAL A 853 10.29 -12.06 -3.80
N TYR A 854 10.10 -12.33 -5.11
CA TYR A 854 11.15 -12.23 -6.12
C TYR A 854 11.59 -10.78 -6.32
N VAL A 855 10.64 -9.87 -6.56
CA VAL A 855 10.95 -8.44 -6.74
C VAL A 855 11.56 -7.84 -5.47
N GLY A 856 11.06 -8.19 -4.28
CA GLY A 856 11.59 -7.72 -3.00
C GLY A 856 13.04 -8.15 -2.79
N ALA A 857 13.38 -9.41 -3.06
CA ALA A 857 14.73 -9.92 -2.92
C ALA A 857 15.72 -9.20 -3.87
N LEU A 858 15.32 -9.02 -5.12
CA LEU A 858 16.13 -8.37 -6.15
C LEU A 858 16.33 -6.86 -5.86
N ILE A 859 15.31 -6.17 -5.34
CA ILE A 859 15.42 -4.77 -4.89
C ILE A 859 16.43 -4.63 -3.75
N VAL A 860 16.33 -5.47 -2.72
CA VAL A 860 17.26 -5.43 -1.57
C VAL A 860 18.68 -5.76 -2.02
N ALA A 861 18.85 -6.76 -2.89
CA ALA A 861 20.14 -7.11 -3.45
C ALA A 861 20.72 -5.96 -4.30
N GLY A 862 19.92 -5.29 -5.13
CA GLY A 862 20.32 -4.11 -5.89
C GLY A 862 20.81 -2.99 -4.98
N TRP A 863 20.05 -2.66 -3.92
CA TRP A 863 20.46 -1.68 -2.91
C TRP A 863 21.74 -2.09 -2.16
N TYR A 864 21.93 -3.38 -1.87
CA TYR A 864 23.19 -3.87 -1.29
C TYR A 864 24.39 -3.52 -2.17
N PHE A 865 24.30 -3.72 -3.49
CA PHE A 865 25.41 -3.42 -4.39
C PHE A 865 25.60 -1.91 -4.62
N VAL A 866 24.53 -1.12 -4.63
CA VAL A 866 24.63 0.36 -4.63
C VAL A 866 25.42 0.85 -3.41
N VAL A 867 25.12 0.31 -2.22
CA VAL A 867 25.88 0.66 -1.00
C VAL A 867 27.30 0.08 -1.03
N ALA A 868 27.48 -1.13 -1.57
CA ALA A 868 28.79 -1.76 -1.70
C ALA A 868 29.75 -0.96 -2.58
N ALA A 869 29.26 -0.28 -3.62
CA ALA A 869 30.05 0.53 -4.54
C ALA A 869 30.82 1.68 -3.88
N TYR A 870 30.43 2.13 -2.68
CA TYR A 870 31.18 3.13 -1.91
C TYR A 870 32.39 2.55 -1.18
N ARG A 871 32.41 1.24 -0.93
CA ARG A 871 33.54 0.48 -0.35
C ARG A 871 33.64 -0.89 -1.05
N PRO A 872 33.97 -0.91 -2.35
CA PRO A 872 33.85 -2.12 -3.15
C PRO A 872 34.86 -3.16 -2.71
N ARG A 873 34.52 -4.44 -2.87
CA ARG A 873 35.49 -5.54 -2.65
C ARG A 873 36.42 -5.70 -3.86
N ARG A 874 35.91 -5.44 -5.06
CA ARG A 874 36.64 -5.52 -6.34
C ARG A 874 36.69 -4.17 -7.04
N SER A 875 35.53 -3.68 -7.51
CA SER A 875 35.40 -2.35 -8.11
C SER A 875 33.98 -1.81 -7.94
N ALA A 876 33.87 -0.51 -7.73
CA ALA A 876 32.63 0.24 -7.68
C ALA A 876 31.84 0.13 -9.00
N THR A 877 32.54 0.14 -10.14
CA THR A 877 31.90 -0.02 -11.46
C THR A 877 31.21 -1.37 -11.58
N THR A 878 31.88 -2.45 -11.13
CA THR A 878 31.28 -3.80 -11.14
C THR A 878 30.06 -3.87 -10.21
N ASP A 879 30.16 -3.32 -9.00
CA ASP A 879 29.04 -3.31 -8.06
C ASP A 879 27.82 -2.53 -8.63
N ILE A 880 28.05 -1.38 -9.27
CA ILE A 880 26.98 -0.61 -9.93
C ILE A 880 26.34 -1.38 -11.10
N LEU A 881 27.13 -2.07 -11.93
CA LEU A 881 26.59 -2.88 -13.03
C LEU A 881 25.77 -4.07 -12.51
N ILE A 882 26.24 -4.74 -11.43
CA ILE A 882 25.48 -5.81 -10.77
C ILE A 882 24.17 -5.26 -10.20
N ALA A 883 24.20 -4.09 -9.55
CA ALA A 883 22.98 -3.43 -9.06
C ALA A 883 22.00 -3.15 -10.20
N GLY A 884 22.50 -2.67 -11.35
CA GLY A 884 21.72 -2.46 -12.57
C GLY A 884 21.05 -3.72 -13.10
N VAL A 885 21.79 -4.84 -13.16
CA VAL A 885 21.24 -6.16 -13.55
C VAL A 885 20.16 -6.61 -12.58
N LEU A 886 20.42 -6.54 -11.26
CA LEU A 886 19.45 -6.98 -10.24
C LEU A 886 18.17 -6.15 -10.27
N LEU A 887 18.27 -4.83 -10.37
CA LEU A 887 17.10 -3.96 -10.51
C LEU A 887 16.39 -4.14 -11.86
N GLY A 888 17.13 -4.49 -12.93
CA GLY A 888 16.54 -4.86 -14.21
C GLY A 888 15.73 -6.16 -14.16
N LEU A 889 16.26 -7.20 -13.52
CA LEU A 889 15.52 -8.43 -13.23
C LEU A 889 14.30 -8.16 -12.33
N ALA A 890 14.45 -7.26 -11.35
CA ALA A 890 13.33 -6.84 -10.51
C ALA A 890 12.22 -6.17 -11.33
N SER A 891 12.58 -5.27 -12.27
CA SER A 891 11.63 -4.63 -13.20
C SER A 891 10.96 -5.65 -14.13
N ALA A 892 11.69 -6.67 -14.58
CA ALA A 892 11.17 -7.80 -15.35
C ALA A 892 10.28 -8.75 -14.53
N THR A 893 10.15 -8.52 -13.22
CA THR A 893 9.26 -9.26 -12.31
C THR A 893 7.99 -8.47 -11.97
N LYS A 894 8.15 -7.20 -11.57
CA LYS A 894 7.03 -6.33 -11.16
C LYS A 894 7.44 -4.86 -11.29
N TRP A 895 6.53 -4.00 -11.77
CA TRP A 895 6.80 -2.57 -11.95
C TRP A 895 7.14 -1.81 -10.66
N ALA A 896 6.84 -2.37 -9.48
CA ALA A 896 7.25 -1.81 -8.19
C ALA A 896 8.78 -1.63 -8.06
N ALA A 897 9.59 -2.32 -8.87
CA ALA A 897 11.04 -2.13 -8.94
C ALA A 897 11.47 -0.81 -9.59
N PHE A 898 10.64 -0.22 -10.48
CA PHE A 898 10.97 1.07 -11.10
C PHE A 898 11.01 2.20 -10.06
N TYR A 899 10.31 2.06 -8.94
CA TYR A 899 10.43 2.98 -7.81
C TYR A 899 11.84 2.96 -7.23
N ALA A 900 12.47 1.79 -7.08
CA ALA A 900 13.85 1.68 -6.61
C ALA A 900 14.84 2.30 -7.62
N VAL A 901 14.63 2.09 -8.93
CA VAL A 901 15.42 2.74 -10.00
C VAL A 901 15.30 4.27 -9.92
N ALA A 902 14.09 4.80 -9.75
CA ALA A 902 13.87 6.23 -9.54
C ALA A 902 14.55 6.72 -8.25
N GLY A 903 14.55 5.91 -7.19
CA GLY A 903 15.30 6.17 -5.96
C GLY A 903 16.81 6.30 -6.21
N VAL A 904 17.41 5.45 -7.04
CA VAL A 904 18.82 5.56 -7.40
C VAL A 904 19.10 6.85 -8.18
N ALA A 905 18.21 7.25 -9.09
CA ALA A 905 18.34 8.52 -9.82
C ALA A 905 18.28 9.73 -8.86
N ILE A 906 17.32 9.74 -7.93
CA ILE A 906 17.18 10.79 -6.90
C ILE A 906 18.43 10.83 -6.00
N ALA A 907 18.93 9.67 -5.57
CA ALA A 907 20.15 9.59 -4.76
C ALA A 907 21.38 10.13 -5.52
N SER A 908 21.49 9.81 -6.81
CA SER A 908 22.59 10.28 -7.67
C SER A 908 22.56 11.80 -7.83
N LEU A 909 21.38 12.37 -8.06
CA LEU A 909 21.20 13.82 -8.08
C LEU A 909 21.55 14.46 -6.73
N ALA A 910 21.07 13.89 -5.62
CA ALA A 910 21.34 14.40 -4.27
C ALA A 910 22.85 14.39 -3.94
N VAL A 911 23.55 13.30 -4.27
CA VAL A 911 25.00 13.17 -4.09
C VAL A 911 25.75 14.21 -4.94
N THR A 912 25.36 14.36 -6.21
CA THR A 912 25.96 15.33 -7.13
C THR A 912 25.77 16.77 -6.64
N VAL A 913 24.54 17.15 -6.28
CA VAL A 913 24.20 18.48 -5.73
C VAL A 913 24.98 18.75 -4.43
N HIS A 914 25.11 17.75 -3.57
CA HIS A 914 25.87 17.87 -2.32
C HIS A 914 27.37 18.07 -2.56
N ALA A 915 27.95 17.34 -3.50
CA ALA A 915 29.35 17.49 -3.91
C ALA A 915 29.61 18.88 -4.53
N TYR A 916 28.72 19.32 -5.42
CA TYR A 916 28.76 20.64 -6.04
C TYR A 916 28.68 21.78 -5.01
N ARG A 917 27.72 21.73 -4.08
CA ARG A 917 27.56 22.74 -3.01
C ARG A 917 28.78 22.88 -2.10
N ARG A 918 29.62 21.86 -2.00
CA ARG A 918 30.88 21.90 -1.23
C ARG A 918 32.10 22.34 -2.07
N GLY A 919 31.90 22.70 -3.33
CA GLY A 919 32.99 23.04 -4.26
C GLY A 919 33.84 21.82 -4.66
N ARG A 920 33.30 20.61 -4.57
CA ARG A 920 34.02 19.34 -4.84
C ARG A 920 33.29 18.48 -5.88
N SER A 921 32.85 19.12 -6.97
CA SER A 921 32.16 18.44 -8.08
C SER A 921 32.99 17.26 -8.60
N GLY A 922 32.36 16.10 -8.82
CA GLY A 922 33.02 14.89 -9.32
C GLY A 922 33.70 14.02 -8.25
N SER A 923 33.63 14.39 -6.97
CA SER A 923 34.23 13.64 -5.84
C SER A 923 33.20 12.91 -4.95
N GLY A 924 31.92 12.93 -5.29
CA GLY A 924 30.83 12.35 -4.49
C GLY A 924 30.74 10.82 -4.53
N GLY A 925 31.65 10.14 -5.23
CA GLY A 925 31.74 8.68 -5.31
C GLY A 925 30.95 8.08 -6.48
N ALA A 926 30.51 6.83 -6.32
CA ALA A 926 29.93 6.02 -7.41
C ALA A 926 28.63 6.58 -7.99
N LEU A 927 27.86 7.35 -7.20
CA LEU A 927 26.61 7.98 -7.65
C LEU A 927 26.77 9.46 -8.05
N ASP A 928 27.98 10.01 -8.04
CA ASP A 928 28.21 11.40 -8.50
C ASP A 928 28.21 11.45 -10.03
N LEU A 929 27.21 12.10 -10.61
CA LEU A 929 27.03 12.24 -12.06
C LEU A 929 28.20 12.97 -12.69
N ALA A 930 28.84 13.92 -11.99
CA ALA A 930 29.99 14.67 -12.48
C ALA A 930 31.32 13.90 -12.35
N GLY A 931 31.30 12.71 -11.74
CA GLY A 931 32.49 11.90 -11.51
C GLY A 931 32.98 11.12 -12.74
N VAL A 932 34.01 10.31 -12.52
CA VAL A 932 34.61 9.40 -13.52
C VAL A 932 34.52 7.96 -12.99
N PRO A 933 34.14 6.97 -13.82
CA PRO A 933 34.09 5.57 -13.42
C PRO A 933 35.44 5.11 -12.88
N GLU A 934 35.44 4.38 -11.76
CA GLU A 934 36.67 3.97 -11.07
C GLU A 934 37.66 3.26 -12.02
N VAL A 935 37.15 2.37 -12.88
CA VAL A 935 37.98 1.63 -13.84
C VAL A 935 38.69 2.56 -14.83
N LEU A 936 38.04 3.64 -15.26
CA LEU A 936 38.63 4.63 -16.17
C LEU A 936 39.55 5.60 -15.44
N ALA A 937 39.19 6.01 -14.22
CA ALA A 937 40.04 6.82 -13.37
C ALA A 937 41.38 6.12 -13.07
N ARG A 938 41.36 4.79 -12.80
CA ARG A 938 42.58 3.97 -12.64
C ARG A 938 43.45 3.90 -13.91
N ARG A 939 42.88 4.16 -15.09
CA ARG A 939 43.58 4.21 -16.38
C ARG A 939 44.03 5.63 -16.76
N GLY A 940 43.90 6.61 -15.87
CA GLY A 940 44.32 8.00 -16.11
C GLY A 940 43.32 8.86 -16.87
N VAL A 941 42.10 8.38 -17.11
CA VAL A 941 41.05 9.17 -17.77
C VAL A 941 40.45 10.16 -16.77
N ALA A 942 40.39 11.45 -17.13
CA ALA A 942 39.90 12.54 -16.27
C ALA A 942 38.67 13.28 -16.85
N LEU A 943 38.01 12.72 -17.85
CA LEU A 943 36.83 13.33 -18.48
C LEU A 943 35.64 13.31 -17.52
N ALA A 944 35.37 14.45 -16.88
CA ALA A 944 34.24 14.61 -15.96
C ALA A 944 32.90 14.29 -16.63
N GLY A 945 31.99 13.68 -15.88
CA GLY A 945 30.66 13.30 -16.37
C GLY A 945 30.52 11.88 -16.89
N LEU A 946 31.62 11.11 -17.03
CA LEU A 946 31.55 9.71 -17.49
C LEU A 946 30.79 8.79 -16.52
N ASN A 947 30.67 9.15 -15.23
CA ASN A 947 29.80 8.43 -14.30
C ASN A 947 28.33 8.52 -14.70
N ALA A 948 27.88 9.64 -15.27
CA ALA A 948 26.50 9.76 -15.75
C ALA A 948 26.20 8.72 -16.84
N VAL A 949 27.17 8.44 -17.73
CA VAL A 949 27.05 7.39 -18.76
C VAL A 949 26.99 6.01 -18.10
N LEU A 950 27.87 5.70 -17.14
CA LEU A 950 27.84 4.43 -16.41
C LEU A 950 26.50 4.22 -15.71
N LEU A 951 26.00 5.23 -14.99
CA LEU A 951 24.75 5.16 -14.24
C LEU A 951 23.54 5.05 -15.19
N PHE A 952 23.56 5.75 -16.33
CA PHE A 952 22.55 5.60 -17.36
C PHE A 952 22.55 4.19 -17.98
N VAL A 953 23.72 3.64 -18.30
CA VAL A 953 23.83 2.27 -18.77
C VAL A 953 23.33 1.29 -17.72
N ALA A 954 23.76 1.43 -16.47
CA ALA A 954 23.42 0.52 -15.39
C ALA A 954 21.94 0.56 -15.00
N PHE A 955 21.31 1.74 -14.95
CA PHE A 955 19.98 1.90 -14.37
C PHE A 955 18.89 2.30 -15.37
N ALA A 956 19.24 2.51 -16.65
CA ALA A 956 18.26 2.66 -17.73
C ALA A 956 18.44 1.60 -18.82
N VAL A 957 19.63 1.49 -19.42
CA VAL A 957 19.86 0.59 -20.56
C VAL A 957 19.76 -0.88 -20.15
N ILE A 958 20.48 -1.32 -19.12
CA ILE A 958 20.45 -2.72 -18.66
C ILE A 958 19.03 -3.13 -18.22
N PRO A 959 18.30 -2.35 -17.39
CA PRO A 959 16.92 -2.67 -17.04
C PRO A 959 16.00 -2.80 -18.25
N VAL A 960 16.11 -1.92 -19.25
CA VAL A 960 15.31 -2.03 -20.48
C VAL A 960 15.65 -3.30 -21.26
N ILE A 961 16.94 -3.62 -21.43
CA ILE A 961 17.38 -4.84 -22.12
C ILE A 961 16.84 -6.09 -21.41
N LEU A 962 16.93 -6.16 -20.08
CA LEU A 962 16.45 -7.31 -19.31
C LEU A 962 14.93 -7.40 -19.31
N TYR A 963 14.24 -6.26 -19.20
CA TYR A 963 12.78 -6.20 -19.29
C TYR A 963 12.31 -6.72 -20.65
N VAL A 964 12.78 -6.13 -21.76
CA VAL A 964 12.43 -6.57 -23.11
C VAL A 964 12.86 -8.01 -23.36
N GLY A 965 14.06 -8.39 -22.90
CA GLY A 965 14.61 -9.74 -22.99
C GLY A 965 13.72 -10.80 -22.35
N SER A 966 13.05 -10.46 -21.23
CA SER A 966 12.11 -11.37 -20.56
C SER A 966 10.85 -11.70 -21.38
N TYR A 967 10.53 -10.92 -22.41
CA TYR A 967 9.41 -11.19 -23.31
C TYR A 967 9.84 -11.88 -24.62
N VAL A 968 11.15 -12.03 -24.89
CA VAL A 968 11.63 -12.68 -26.12
C VAL A 968 11.09 -14.11 -26.29
N PRO A 969 11.04 -14.97 -25.25
CA PRO A 969 10.48 -16.32 -25.38
C PRO A 969 8.99 -16.35 -25.75
N TRP A 970 8.29 -15.22 -25.61
CA TRP A 970 6.85 -15.12 -25.78
C TRP A 970 6.48 -14.67 -27.19
N PHE A 971 7.27 -13.76 -27.80
CA PHE A 971 6.94 -13.23 -29.12
C PHE A 971 7.16 -14.25 -30.24
N GLY A 972 6.18 -14.32 -31.14
CA GLY A 972 6.17 -15.22 -32.31
C GLY A 972 5.62 -16.63 -32.07
N GLY A 973 5.17 -16.95 -30.85
CA GLY A 973 4.66 -18.28 -30.47
C GLY A 973 3.20 -18.30 -29.99
N PRO A 974 2.70 -19.48 -29.57
CA PRO A 974 1.32 -19.66 -29.08
C PRO A 974 1.06 -19.06 -27.70
N THR A 975 2.10 -18.54 -27.03
CA THR A 975 2.01 -17.92 -25.71
C THR A 975 1.77 -16.40 -25.77
N ILE A 976 1.60 -15.80 -26.95
CA ILE A 976 1.32 -14.36 -27.07
C ILE A 976 -0.14 -14.08 -26.66
N PRO A 977 -0.38 -13.27 -25.60
CA PRO A 977 -1.74 -12.86 -25.26
C PRO A 977 -2.36 -12.05 -26.39
N PHE A 978 -3.54 -12.45 -26.88
CA PHE A 978 -4.36 -11.77 -27.87
C PHE A 978 -3.61 -11.30 -29.13
N HIS A 979 -2.53 -12.01 -29.50
CA HIS A 979 -1.60 -11.63 -30.58
C HIS A 979 -0.99 -10.22 -30.46
N TRP A 980 -0.94 -9.66 -29.25
CA TRP A 980 -0.36 -8.34 -29.00
C TRP A 980 1.15 -8.32 -29.17
N ASP A 981 1.67 -7.24 -29.74
CA ASP A 981 3.09 -6.93 -29.64
C ASP A 981 3.45 -6.37 -28.24
N LEU A 982 4.74 -6.17 -27.97
CA LEU A 982 5.19 -5.67 -26.66
C LEU A 982 4.62 -4.30 -26.30
N VAL A 983 4.43 -3.44 -27.30
CA VAL A 983 3.94 -2.08 -27.09
C VAL A 983 2.47 -2.14 -26.70
N GLU A 984 1.67 -2.91 -27.43
CA GLU A 984 0.26 -3.10 -27.12
C GLU A 984 0.07 -3.79 -25.78
N LEU A 985 0.80 -4.88 -25.50
CA LEU A 985 0.79 -5.54 -24.19
C LEU A 985 1.09 -4.55 -23.06
N THR A 986 2.11 -3.70 -23.21
CA THR A 986 2.46 -2.71 -22.19
C THR A 986 1.36 -1.66 -22.00
N LYS A 987 0.69 -1.22 -23.08
CA LYS A 987 -0.48 -0.32 -22.97
C LYS A 987 -1.63 -1.00 -22.24
N GLN A 988 -1.93 -2.25 -22.57
CA GLN A 988 -2.99 -3.02 -21.94
C GLN A 988 -2.70 -3.21 -20.45
N MET A 989 -1.45 -3.50 -20.07
CA MET A 989 -1.04 -3.55 -18.66
C MET A 989 -1.30 -2.22 -17.95
N TYR A 990 -0.92 -1.10 -18.58
CA TYR A 990 -1.16 0.22 -18.02
C TYR A 990 -2.67 0.54 -17.90
N TRP A 991 -3.46 0.24 -18.93
CA TRP A 991 -4.92 0.46 -18.92
C TRP A 991 -5.62 -0.42 -17.88
N TYR A 992 -5.23 -1.68 -17.74
CA TYR A 992 -5.71 -2.53 -16.66
C TYR A 992 -5.44 -1.90 -15.29
N HIS A 993 -4.18 -1.52 -14.99
CA HIS A 993 -3.82 -0.96 -13.68
C HIS A 993 -4.44 0.43 -13.43
N SER A 994 -4.57 1.27 -14.46
CA SER A 994 -5.14 2.62 -14.33
C SER A 994 -6.67 2.64 -14.29
N GLY A 995 -7.33 1.66 -14.91
CA GLY A 995 -8.78 1.54 -15.01
C GLY A 995 -9.44 0.61 -13.98
N LEU A 996 -8.67 -0.14 -13.18
CA LEU A 996 -9.21 -1.07 -12.20
C LEU A 996 -9.94 -0.36 -11.06
N THR A 997 -11.28 -0.38 -11.11
CA THR A 997 -12.18 0.20 -10.10
C THR A 997 -13.10 -0.87 -9.50
N ALA A 998 -12.52 -1.96 -9.01
CA ALA A 998 -13.27 -3.01 -8.31
C ALA A 998 -13.09 -2.88 -6.79
N PRO A 999 -14.14 -2.56 -6.01
CA PRO A 999 -14.05 -2.62 -4.56
C PRO A 999 -13.86 -4.06 -4.11
N HIS A 1000 -12.90 -4.30 -3.21
CA HIS A 1000 -12.64 -5.63 -2.65
C HIS A 1000 -12.69 -5.58 -1.12
N PRO A 1001 -13.38 -6.52 -0.44
CA PRO A 1001 -13.49 -6.55 1.03
C PRO A 1001 -12.12 -6.54 1.74
N ALA A 1002 -11.15 -7.27 1.21
CA ALA A 1002 -9.76 -7.29 1.71
C ALA A 1002 -8.91 -6.06 1.35
N GLY A 1003 -9.46 -5.07 0.62
CA GLY A 1003 -8.74 -3.86 0.23
C GLY A 1003 -8.28 -3.06 1.45
N SER A 1004 -7.00 -2.68 1.48
CA SER A 1004 -6.32 -2.00 2.58
C SER A 1004 -5.58 -0.74 2.11
N PRO A 1005 -5.91 0.45 2.65
CA PRO A 1005 -5.27 1.70 2.24
C PRO A 1005 -3.81 1.78 2.70
N TRP A 1006 -2.97 2.50 1.94
CA TRP A 1006 -1.51 2.58 2.16
C TRP A 1006 -1.10 3.01 3.58
N TRP A 1007 -1.87 3.88 4.23
CA TRP A 1007 -1.57 4.40 5.57
C TRP A 1007 -1.80 3.37 6.68
N SER A 1008 -2.56 2.30 6.42
CA SER A 1008 -2.88 1.29 7.43
C SER A 1008 -1.80 0.22 7.58
N TRP A 1009 -0.91 0.06 6.58
CA TRP A 1009 0.05 -1.05 6.53
C TRP A 1009 1.08 -1.03 7.67
N PRO A 1010 1.74 0.11 8.01
CA PRO A 1010 2.69 0.14 9.13
C PRO A 1010 2.05 -0.17 10.49
N LEU A 1011 0.73 -0.06 10.59
CA LEU A 1011 -0.07 -0.31 11.80
C LEU A 1011 -0.69 -1.73 11.82
N VAL A 1012 -0.61 -2.49 10.72
CA VAL A 1012 -1.26 -3.79 10.54
C VAL A 1012 -2.76 -3.71 10.86
N LEU A 1013 -3.46 -2.64 10.46
CA LEU A 1013 -4.88 -2.51 10.79
C LEU A 1013 -5.76 -3.42 9.95
N LYS A 1014 -5.34 -3.83 8.75
CA LYS A 1014 -6.15 -4.67 7.87
C LYS A 1014 -5.28 -5.69 7.12
N PRO A 1015 -4.94 -6.82 7.76
CA PRO A 1015 -4.23 -7.91 7.10
C PRO A 1015 -5.12 -8.56 6.03
N VAL A 1016 -4.50 -9.25 5.08
CA VAL A 1016 -5.20 -9.84 3.93
C VAL A 1016 -5.38 -11.34 4.17
N TYR A 1017 -6.60 -11.83 4.03
CA TYR A 1017 -6.89 -13.25 4.03
C TYR A 1017 -6.51 -13.88 2.70
N TRP A 1018 -5.95 -15.09 2.72
CA TRP A 1018 -5.56 -15.82 1.50
C TRP A 1018 -6.20 -17.20 1.39
N TYR A 1019 -6.40 -17.92 2.50
CA TYR A 1019 -6.85 -19.31 2.43
C TYR A 1019 -7.75 -19.72 3.60
N PHE A 1020 -8.80 -20.48 3.26
CA PHE A 1020 -9.62 -21.27 4.17
C PHE A 1020 -9.60 -22.74 3.78
N GLY A 1021 -9.39 -23.64 4.74
CA GLY A 1021 -9.73 -25.05 4.61
C GLY A 1021 -10.56 -25.48 5.80
N SER A 1022 -11.61 -26.26 5.59
CA SER A 1022 -12.38 -26.89 6.67
C SER A 1022 -12.38 -28.40 6.51
N SER A 1023 -12.43 -29.12 7.63
CA SER A 1023 -12.52 -30.58 7.66
C SER A 1023 -13.82 -31.03 8.31
N SER A 1024 -14.30 -32.21 7.94
CA SER A 1024 -15.48 -32.86 8.55
C SER A 1024 -15.28 -33.16 10.04
N ALA A 1025 -14.04 -33.26 10.51
CA ALA A 1025 -13.68 -33.44 11.91
C ALA A 1025 -13.77 -32.15 12.76
N GLY A 1026 -14.09 -31.00 12.14
CA GLY A 1026 -14.25 -29.71 12.81
C GLY A 1026 -12.97 -28.87 12.95
N ASP A 1027 -11.83 -29.35 12.42
CA ASP A 1027 -10.60 -28.57 12.30
C ASP A 1027 -10.60 -27.72 11.02
N ASN A 1028 -10.12 -26.48 11.15
CA ASN A 1028 -9.97 -25.51 10.07
C ASN A 1028 -8.50 -25.11 9.88
N ALA A 1029 -8.12 -24.69 8.68
CA ALA A 1029 -6.81 -24.15 8.34
C ALA A 1029 -6.97 -22.75 7.72
N TYR A 1030 -6.04 -21.86 8.04
CA TYR A 1030 -6.09 -20.45 7.64
C TYR A 1030 -4.73 -19.97 7.15
N ILE A 1031 -4.72 -19.07 6.16
CA ILE A 1031 -3.56 -18.24 5.83
C ILE A 1031 -3.99 -16.78 5.75
N TYR A 1032 -3.35 -15.96 6.60
CA TYR A 1032 -3.42 -14.50 6.54
C TYR A 1032 -2.04 -13.92 6.26
N ASP A 1033 -1.96 -12.96 5.35
CA ASP A 1033 -0.83 -12.04 5.27
C ASP A 1033 -0.98 -10.97 6.35
N ALA A 1034 -0.37 -11.25 7.50
CA ALA A 1034 -0.36 -10.39 8.67
C ALA A 1034 1.06 -10.21 9.19
N GLY A 1035 1.48 -8.95 9.28
CA GLY A 1035 2.73 -8.58 9.95
C GLY A 1035 2.72 -8.95 11.44
N ASN A 1036 3.91 -9.18 12.01
CA ASN A 1036 4.02 -9.34 13.46
C ASN A 1036 3.77 -7.98 14.13
N VAL A 1037 2.63 -7.83 14.82
CA VAL A 1037 2.20 -6.56 15.43
C VAL A 1037 3.26 -5.93 16.35
N VAL A 1038 4.04 -6.75 17.06
CA VAL A 1038 5.13 -6.28 17.92
C VAL A 1038 6.22 -5.62 17.07
N LEU A 1039 6.66 -6.31 16.01
CA LEU A 1039 7.67 -5.79 15.09
C LEU A 1039 7.18 -4.57 14.32
N PHE A 1040 5.91 -4.57 13.91
CA PHE A 1040 5.33 -3.47 13.14
C PHE A 1040 5.22 -2.20 13.98
N TRP A 1041 4.64 -2.26 15.18
CA TRP A 1041 4.48 -1.07 16.01
C TRP A 1041 5.81 -0.55 16.57
N GLY A 1042 6.70 -1.45 16.98
CA GLY A 1042 8.06 -1.05 17.34
C GLY A 1042 8.84 -0.49 16.15
N GLY A 1043 8.60 -1.03 14.95
CA GLY A 1043 9.15 -0.53 13.69
C GLY A 1043 8.69 0.90 13.39
N LEU A 1044 7.46 1.27 13.70
CA LEU A 1044 6.92 2.61 13.42
C LEU A 1044 7.62 3.64 14.30
N VAL A 1045 7.76 3.32 15.59
CA VAL A 1045 8.52 4.12 16.55
C VAL A 1045 9.98 4.20 16.13
N ALA A 1046 10.58 3.09 15.72
CA ALA A 1046 11.95 3.04 15.23
C ALA A 1046 12.16 3.87 13.97
N PHE A 1047 11.19 3.90 13.04
CA PHE A 1047 11.25 4.70 11.82
C PHE A 1047 11.26 6.20 12.14
N GLY A 1048 10.38 6.65 13.05
CA GLY A 1048 10.37 8.01 13.56
C GLY A 1048 11.67 8.37 14.29
N TRP A 1049 12.18 7.47 15.14
CA TRP A 1049 13.47 7.64 15.80
C TRP A 1049 14.62 7.73 14.79
N CYS A 1050 14.67 6.85 13.79
CA CYS A 1050 15.68 6.84 12.74
C CYS A 1050 15.69 8.16 11.99
N ALA A 1051 14.53 8.76 11.69
CA ALA A 1051 14.44 10.07 11.03
C ALA A 1051 15.08 11.17 11.86
N VAL A 1052 14.76 11.22 13.15
CA VAL A 1052 15.38 12.17 14.09
C VAL A 1052 16.88 11.92 14.23
N ALA A 1053 17.28 10.65 14.37
CA ALA A 1053 18.65 10.23 14.58
C ALA A 1053 19.55 10.47 13.36
N ALA A 1054 19.05 10.18 12.16
CA ALA A 1054 19.73 10.45 10.89
C ALA A 1054 20.09 11.92 10.76
N VAL A 1055 19.16 12.81 11.10
CA VAL A 1055 19.36 14.26 11.07
C VAL A 1055 20.34 14.71 12.16
N ARG A 1056 20.07 14.36 13.43
CA ARG A 1056 20.84 14.87 14.58
C ARG A 1056 22.28 14.40 14.60
N ALA A 1057 22.51 13.11 14.31
CA ALA A 1057 23.84 12.54 14.24
C ALA A 1057 24.47 12.67 12.85
N ARG A 1058 23.75 13.23 11.87
CA ARG A 1058 24.17 13.29 10.46
C ARG A 1058 24.56 11.90 9.93
N SER A 1059 23.79 10.88 10.32
CA SER A 1059 24.05 9.49 9.95
C SER A 1059 23.51 9.20 8.56
N VAL A 1060 24.43 9.04 7.60
CA VAL A 1060 24.11 8.64 6.23
C VAL A 1060 23.48 7.25 6.21
N ALA A 1061 23.89 6.34 7.10
CA ALA A 1061 23.36 4.98 7.16
C ALA A 1061 21.88 4.96 7.55
N LEU A 1062 21.49 5.69 8.61
CA LEU A 1062 20.07 5.81 9.01
C LEU A 1062 19.26 6.57 7.94
N GLY A 1063 19.84 7.63 7.35
CA GLY A 1063 19.22 8.36 6.25
C GLY A 1063 18.95 7.47 5.04
N PHE A 1064 19.87 6.57 4.69
CA PHE A 1064 19.70 5.59 3.62
C PHE A 1064 18.57 4.61 3.89
N VAL A 1065 18.51 4.03 5.11
CA VAL A 1065 17.45 3.07 5.48
C VAL A 1065 16.06 3.70 5.30
N LEU A 1066 15.89 4.94 5.77
CA LEU A 1066 14.64 5.68 5.60
C LEU A 1066 14.35 5.98 4.13
N PHE A 1067 15.36 6.43 3.39
CA PHE A 1067 15.23 6.75 1.98
C PHE A 1067 14.78 5.54 1.16
N ALA A 1068 15.44 4.38 1.33
CA ALA A 1068 15.10 3.16 0.62
C ALA A 1068 13.66 2.68 0.93
N ALA A 1069 13.23 2.74 2.20
CA ALA A 1069 11.84 2.44 2.56
C ALA A 1069 10.84 3.44 1.96
N LEU A 1070 11.12 4.75 2.08
CA LEU A 1070 10.19 5.79 1.62
C LEU A 1070 10.01 5.81 0.11
N VAL A 1071 11.07 5.52 -0.65
CA VAL A 1071 11.00 5.38 -2.12
C VAL A 1071 9.98 4.31 -2.51
N GLN A 1072 9.96 3.18 -1.81
CA GLN A 1072 8.98 2.11 -2.08
C GLN A 1072 7.59 2.41 -1.50
N TYR A 1073 7.50 3.15 -0.40
CA TYR A 1073 6.24 3.40 0.30
C TYR A 1073 5.43 4.57 -0.30
N VAL A 1074 6.07 5.70 -0.58
CA VAL A 1074 5.40 6.94 -1.04
C VAL A 1074 4.78 6.77 -2.43
N ALA A 1075 5.31 5.86 -3.24
CA ALA A 1075 4.81 5.56 -4.58
C ALA A 1075 3.35 5.06 -4.58
N TRP A 1076 2.84 4.55 -3.46
CA TRP A 1076 1.46 4.06 -3.33
C TRP A 1076 0.44 5.15 -2.97
N ILE A 1077 0.89 6.33 -2.52
CA ILE A 1077 0.00 7.44 -2.14
C ILE A 1077 -0.90 7.93 -3.29
N PRO A 1078 -0.37 8.17 -4.51
CA PRO A 1078 -1.19 8.66 -5.63
C PRO A 1078 -2.02 7.57 -6.33
N ILE A 1079 -1.93 6.30 -5.91
CA ILE A 1079 -2.60 5.18 -6.57
C ILE A 1079 -4.05 5.09 -6.09
N THR A 1080 -5.00 5.22 -7.02
CA THR A 1080 -6.44 5.31 -6.73
C THR A 1080 -7.20 3.98 -6.82
N ARG A 1081 -6.61 2.95 -7.45
CA ARG A 1081 -7.19 1.60 -7.50
C ARG A 1081 -7.19 0.93 -6.13
N VAL A 1082 -7.89 -0.20 -6.02
CA VAL A 1082 -7.84 -1.03 -4.81
C VAL A 1082 -6.41 -1.48 -4.52
N LEU A 1083 -5.98 -1.29 -3.27
CA LEU A 1083 -4.67 -1.70 -2.76
C LEU A 1083 -4.85 -2.75 -1.68
N PHE A 1084 -3.79 -3.52 -1.43
CA PHE A 1084 -3.74 -4.60 -0.45
C PHE A 1084 -2.51 -4.49 0.44
N PHE A 1085 -2.57 -5.08 1.64
CA PHE A 1085 -1.49 -5.03 2.64
C PHE A 1085 -0.12 -5.47 2.09
N TYR A 1086 -0.10 -6.50 1.24
CA TYR A 1086 1.13 -7.04 0.66
C TYR A 1086 1.94 -6.05 -0.17
N HIS A 1087 1.35 -4.94 -0.66
CA HIS A 1087 2.11 -3.91 -1.38
C HIS A 1087 3.19 -3.26 -0.50
N PHE A 1088 3.02 -3.31 0.82
CA PHE A 1088 4.04 -2.88 1.78
C PHE A 1088 5.30 -3.75 1.78
N PHE A 1089 5.22 -4.99 1.25
CA PHE A 1089 6.30 -5.97 1.29
C PHE A 1089 7.62 -5.44 0.72
N THR A 1090 7.60 -4.63 -0.35
CA THR A 1090 8.84 -4.07 -0.92
C THR A 1090 9.51 -2.99 -0.04
N ALA A 1091 8.76 -2.36 0.88
CA ALA A 1091 9.29 -1.42 1.87
C ALA A 1091 9.67 -2.11 3.20
N LEU A 1092 9.04 -3.25 3.50
CA LEU A 1092 9.16 -3.97 4.77
C LEU A 1092 10.60 -4.37 5.16
N PRO A 1093 11.51 -4.84 4.26
CA PRO A 1093 12.89 -5.15 4.63
C PRO A 1093 13.64 -3.94 5.25
N PHE A 1094 13.43 -2.74 4.69
CA PHE A 1094 14.07 -1.52 5.18
C PHE A 1094 13.42 -1.02 6.47
N TYR A 1095 12.12 -1.24 6.61
CA TYR A 1095 11.38 -0.96 7.84
C TYR A 1095 11.88 -1.82 9.01
N LEU A 1096 12.06 -3.13 8.81
CA LEU A 1096 12.65 -4.04 9.81
C LEU A 1096 14.13 -3.71 10.09
N LEU A 1097 14.87 -3.22 9.09
CA LEU A 1097 16.24 -2.75 9.28
C LEU A 1097 16.30 -1.46 10.14
N ALA A 1098 15.32 -0.56 10.01
CA ALA A 1098 15.20 0.61 10.89
C ALA A 1098 14.95 0.17 12.34
N LEU A 1099 14.07 -0.81 12.55
CA LEU A 1099 13.86 -1.44 13.86
C LEU A 1099 15.15 -2.04 14.42
N ALA A 1100 15.89 -2.81 13.63
CA ALA A 1100 17.16 -3.41 14.05
C ALA A 1100 18.18 -2.34 14.48
N ALA A 1101 18.27 -1.22 13.78
CA ALA A 1101 19.15 -0.11 14.16
C ALA A 1101 18.73 0.56 15.48
N ALA A 1102 17.43 0.76 15.72
CA ALA A 1102 16.90 1.31 16.97
C ALA A 1102 17.13 0.37 18.17
N LEU A 1103 16.92 -0.94 17.98
CA LEU A 1103 17.20 -1.94 18.99
C LEU A 1103 18.70 -2.03 19.31
N ALA A 1104 19.57 -1.94 18.29
CA ALA A 1104 21.01 -1.87 18.50
C ALA A 1104 21.43 -0.59 19.26
N PHE A 1105 20.80 0.56 19.00
CA PHE A 1105 20.99 1.77 19.79
C PHE A 1105 20.68 1.53 21.27
N LEU A 1106 19.55 0.89 21.58
CA LEU A 1106 19.18 0.55 22.97
C LEU A 1106 20.20 -0.41 23.59
N TRP A 1107 20.62 -1.43 22.85
CA TRP A 1107 21.63 -2.37 23.34
C TRP A 1107 22.95 -1.69 23.70
N GLU A 1108 23.49 -0.86 22.80
CA GLU A 1108 24.77 -0.18 22.97
C GLU A 1108 24.73 0.93 24.03
N THR A 1109 23.54 1.47 24.32
CA THR A 1109 23.32 2.45 25.40
C THR A 1109 23.03 1.80 26.77
N GLY A 1110 23.27 0.49 26.92
CA GLY A 1110 23.15 -0.23 28.19
C GLY A 1110 21.74 -0.72 28.51
N ARG A 1111 20.81 -0.69 27.54
CA ARG A 1111 19.40 -1.08 27.70
C ARG A 1111 19.11 -2.47 27.10
N ALA A 1112 20.11 -3.34 27.09
CA ALA A 1112 20.04 -4.68 26.49
C ALA A 1112 18.85 -5.52 26.98
N ARG A 1113 18.49 -5.45 28.27
CA ARG A 1113 17.32 -6.17 28.82
C ARG A 1113 16.01 -5.88 28.09
N PHE A 1114 15.82 -4.64 27.62
CA PHE A 1114 14.62 -4.25 26.87
C PHE A 1114 14.63 -4.85 25.47
N VAL A 1115 15.80 -4.92 24.84
CA VAL A 1115 15.97 -5.53 23.52
C VAL A 1115 15.69 -7.04 23.60
N VAL A 1116 16.23 -7.72 24.62
CA VAL A 1116 15.96 -9.14 24.86
C VAL A 1116 14.47 -9.39 25.09
N GLY A 1117 13.85 -8.63 25.99
CA GLY A 1117 12.41 -8.73 26.26
C GLY A 1117 11.55 -8.45 25.02
N TYR A 1118 11.96 -7.48 24.18
CA TYR A 1118 11.26 -7.16 22.95
C TYR A 1118 11.34 -8.30 21.90
N ILE A 1119 12.51 -8.89 21.70
CA ILE A 1119 12.68 -10.03 20.76
C ILE A 1119 11.93 -11.25 21.27
N ALA A 1120 11.99 -11.52 22.58
CA ALA A 1120 11.22 -12.60 23.21
C ALA A 1120 9.70 -12.40 23.00
N LEU A 1121 9.19 -11.17 23.16
CA LEU A 1121 7.80 -10.83 22.89
C LEU A 1121 7.45 -10.97 21.41
N ALA A 1122 8.32 -10.56 20.49
CA ALA A 1122 8.11 -10.75 19.06
C ALA A 1122 8.08 -12.24 18.68
N GLY A 1123 8.94 -13.07 19.30
CA GLY A 1123 8.92 -14.53 19.13
C GLY A 1123 7.65 -15.17 19.66
N ALA A 1124 7.18 -14.74 20.82
CA ALA A 1124 5.89 -15.16 21.39
C ALA A 1124 4.72 -14.84 20.44
N ALA A 1125 4.69 -13.62 19.90
CA ALA A 1125 3.67 -13.21 18.93
C ALA A 1125 3.73 -14.05 17.65
N PHE A 1126 4.93 -14.31 17.11
CA PHE A 1126 5.09 -15.16 15.93
C PHE A 1126 4.52 -16.57 16.15
N VAL A 1127 4.84 -17.20 17.28
CA VAL A 1127 4.36 -18.55 17.62
C VAL A 1127 2.85 -18.56 17.86
N TYR A 1128 2.30 -17.52 18.48
CA TYR A 1128 0.86 -17.37 18.66
C TYR A 1128 0.10 -17.33 17.33
N PHE A 1129 0.61 -16.54 16.36
CA PHE A 1129 -0.01 -16.38 15.04
C PHE A 1129 0.38 -17.46 14.03
N TYR A 1130 1.42 -18.26 14.29
CA TYR A 1130 1.97 -19.24 13.36
C TYR A 1130 0.89 -20.12 12.68
N PRO A 1131 -0.08 -20.72 13.42
CA PRO A 1131 -1.08 -21.57 12.79
C PRO A 1131 -1.94 -20.87 11.73
N PHE A 1132 -2.16 -19.56 11.88
CA PHE A 1132 -2.99 -18.73 11.00
C PHE A 1132 -2.25 -18.15 9.80
N ILE A 1133 -0.92 -18.25 9.78
CA ILE A 1133 -0.08 -17.82 8.65
C ILE A 1133 0.54 -19.01 7.91
N SER A 1134 0.38 -20.23 8.44
CA SER A 1134 1.04 -21.45 7.95
C SER A 1134 0.08 -22.56 7.48
N ALA A 1135 -1.24 -22.30 7.50
CA ALA A 1135 -2.27 -23.32 7.27
C ALA A 1135 -2.11 -24.55 8.17
N GLN A 1136 -1.77 -24.35 9.45
CA GLN A 1136 -1.80 -25.44 10.41
C GLN A 1136 -3.26 -25.68 10.82
N PRO A 1137 -3.74 -26.94 10.80
CA PRO A 1137 -5.08 -27.26 11.28
C PRO A 1137 -5.27 -26.86 12.74
N VAL A 1138 -6.39 -26.21 13.04
CA VAL A 1138 -6.81 -25.76 14.37
C VAL A 1138 -8.32 -25.93 14.48
N ALA A 1139 -8.82 -26.36 15.64
CA ALA A 1139 -10.27 -26.52 15.85
C ALA A 1139 -11.03 -25.24 15.45
N GLY A 1140 -12.12 -25.34 14.70
CA GLY A 1140 -12.83 -24.17 14.15
C GLY A 1140 -13.25 -23.13 15.20
N ALA A 1141 -13.57 -23.59 16.41
CA ALA A 1141 -13.83 -22.76 17.61
C ALA A 1141 -12.67 -21.79 17.98
N GLN A 1142 -11.47 -22.02 17.45
CA GLN A 1142 -10.26 -21.25 17.70
C GLN A 1142 -10.04 -20.10 16.70
N ALA A 1143 -10.87 -19.98 15.66
CA ALA A 1143 -10.73 -18.95 14.62
C ALA A 1143 -10.69 -17.53 15.20
N GLY A 1144 -11.48 -17.27 16.25
CA GLY A 1144 -11.54 -15.99 16.95
C GLY A 1144 -10.20 -15.49 17.51
N MET A 1145 -9.24 -16.39 17.78
CA MET A 1145 -7.94 -16.02 18.34
C MET A 1145 -7.07 -15.19 17.40
N PHE A 1146 -7.34 -15.22 16.09
CA PHE A 1146 -6.62 -14.39 15.13
C PHE A 1146 -7.07 -12.91 15.20
N PHE A 1147 -8.36 -12.63 15.43
CA PHE A 1147 -8.94 -11.30 15.32
C PHE A 1147 -8.65 -10.43 16.55
N VAL A 1148 -7.41 -9.94 16.66
CA VAL A 1148 -6.96 -9.09 17.79
C VAL A 1148 -7.46 -7.65 17.67
N LEU A 1149 -7.71 -7.16 16.46
CA LEU A 1149 -8.26 -5.84 16.19
C LEU A 1149 -9.64 -5.95 15.50
N PRO A 1150 -10.59 -5.03 15.80
CA PRO A 1150 -11.90 -5.03 15.14
C PRO A 1150 -11.83 -4.90 13.61
N THR A 1151 -10.76 -4.29 13.09
CA THR A 1151 -10.56 -4.10 11.65
C THR A 1151 -10.05 -5.36 10.93
N TRP A 1152 -9.72 -6.43 11.66
CA TRP A 1152 -9.28 -7.71 11.09
C TRP A 1152 -10.45 -8.62 10.71
N THR A 1153 -11.67 -8.26 11.13
CA THR A 1153 -12.90 -8.97 10.76
C THR A 1153 -13.51 -8.31 9.53
N TYR A 1154 -13.60 -9.06 8.44
CA TYR A 1154 -14.35 -8.68 7.24
C TYR A 1154 -14.76 -9.96 6.50
N ASP A 1155 -15.81 -9.85 5.68
CA ASP A 1155 -16.33 -10.98 4.91
C ASP A 1155 -15.27 -11.47 3.92
N CYS A 1156 -14.90 -12.74 4.03
CA CYS A 1156 -13.99 -13.39 3.11
C CYS A 1156 -14.76 -13.84 1.86
N GLN A 1157 -14.62 -13.05 0.81
CA GLN A 1157 -15.17 -13.31 -0.51
C GLN A 1157 -14.04 -13.13 -1.53
N PHE A 1158 -13.60 -14.22 -2.17
CA PHE A 1158 -12.58 -14.22 -3.24
C PHE A 1158 -13.20 -14.43 -4.62
N TYR A 1159 -14.27 -15.23 -4.66
CA TYR A 1159 -15.05 -15.55 -5.86
C TYR A 1159 -16.54 -15.34 -5.56
N PRO A 1160 -17.38 -15.11 -6.59
CA PRO A 1160 -18.83 -15.04 -6.41
C PRO A 1160 -19.42 -16.27 -5.70
N THR A 1161 -18.79 -17.43 -5.88
CA THR A 1161 -19.20 -18.74 -5.36
C THR A 1161 -18.61 -19.12 -4.01
N PHE A 1162 -17.63 -18.37 -3.50
CA PHE A 1162 -16.95 -18.69 -2.23
C PHE A 1162 -17.10 -17.55 -1.22
N VAL A 1163 -18.07 -17.72 -0.33
CA VAL A 1163 -18.27 -16.92 0.88
C VAL A 1163 -17.95 -17.83 2.06
N CYS A 1164 -16.83 -17.64 2.76
CA CYS A 1164 -16.69 -18.38 4.01
C CYS A 1164 -17.64 -17.77 5.03
N ASN A 1165 -18.56 -18.59 5.54
CA ASN A 1165 -19.09 -18.40 6.88
C ASN A 1165 -17.94 -18.72 7.83
N VAL A 1166 -17.08 -17.75 8.14
CA VAL A 1166 -16.24 -17.84 9.34
C VAL A 1166 -17.23 -17.76 10.49
N ALA A 1167 -17.88 -18.89 10.79
CA ALA A 1167 -18.65 -19.03 11.99
C ALA A 1167 -17.68 -18.66 13.11
N LEU A 1168 -17.83 -17.46 13.65
CA LEU A 1168 -17.36 -17.11 14.98
C LEU A 1168 -18.16 -18.01 15.90
N GLY A 1169 -17.84 -19.31 15.90
CA GLY A 1169 -18.54 -20.32 16.66
C GLY A 1169 -18.57 -19.82 18.09
N GLY A 1170 -19.76 -19.75 18.68
CA GLY A 1170 -20.03 -19.12 19.98
C GLY A 1170 -19.30 -19.75 21.17
N SER A 1171 -18.25 -20.55 20.97
CA SER A 1171 -17.46 -21.21 21.99
C SER A 1171 -15.97 -20.90 21.81
N PHE A 1172 -15.51 -19.79 22.40
CA PHE A 1172 -14.08 -19.53 22.59
C PHE A 1172 -13.49 -20.55 23.58
N SER A 1173 -12.52 -21.37 23.16
CA SER A 1173 -11.86 -22.32 24.06
C SER A 1173 -10.79 -21.65 24.91
N VAL A 1174 -11.12 -21.35 26.17
CA VAL A 1174 -10.19 -20.78 27.16
C VAL A 1174 -8.97 -21.69 27.35
N GLY A 1175 -9.15 -23.01 27.33
CA GLY A 1175 -8.05 -23.98 27.45
C GLY A 1175 -7.09 -23.93 26.26
N ALA A 1176 -7.60 -23.82 25.04
CA ALA A 1176 -6.76 -23.69 23.85
C ALA A 1176 -5.99 -22.36 23.83
N LEU A 1177 -6.63 -21.26 24.25
CA LEU A 1177 -5.95 -19.99 24.45
C LEU A 1177 -4.82 -20.13 25.48
N ALA A 1178 -5.10 -20.73 26.64
CA ALA A 1178 -4.12 -20.91 27.70
C ALA A 1178 -2.90 -21.73 27.25
N LEU A 1179 -3.12 -22.82 26.49
CA LEU A 1179 -2.04 -23.63 25.93
C LEU A 1179 -1.18 -22.83 24.94
N ARG A 1180 -1.81 -22.05 24.04
CA ARG A 1180 -1.08 -21.21 23.09
C ARG A 1180 -0.29 -20.11 23.78
N LEU A 1181 -0.86 -19.46 24.78
CA LEU A 1181 -0.16 -18.47 25.60
C LEU A 1181 1.00 -19.12 26.35
N ALA A 1182 0.83 -20.33 26.89
CA ALA A 1182 1.90 -21.06 27.55
C ALA A 1182 3.06 -21.40 26.58
N LEU A 1183 2.76 -21.86 25.36
CA LEU A 1183 3.78 -22.10 24.33
C LEU A 1183 4.49 -20.81 23.93
N ALA A 1184 3.75 -19.73 23.73
CA ALA A 1184 4.30 -18.41 23.42
C ALA A 1184 5.21 -17.89 24.53
N LEU A 1185 4.82 -18.07 25.80
CA LEU A 1185 5.63 -17.73 26.98
C LEU A 1185 6.87 -18.62 27.13
N ALA A 1186 6.77 -19.92 26.83
CA ALA A 1186 7.90 -20.83 26.84
C ALA A 1186 8.96 -20.43 25.80
N VAL A 1187 8.52 -20.07 24.58
CA VAL A 1187 9.39 -19.56 23.53
C VAL A 1187 9.99 -18.21 23.91
N ALA A 1188 9.20 -17.31 24.51
CA ALA A 1188 9.71 -16.06 25.06
C ALA A 1188 10.83 -16.30 26.09
N GLY A 1189 10.60 -17.23 27.03
CA GLY A 1189 11.57 -17.63 28.04
C GLY A 1189 12.85 -18.22 27.42
N GLY A 1190 12.71 -19.13 26.44
CA GLY A 1190 13.83 -19.73 25.73
C GLY A 1190 14.68 -18.72 24.95
N LEU A 1191 14.04 -17.81 24.20
CA LEU A 1191 14.73 -16.73 23.48
C LEU A 1191 15.43 -15.77 24.45
N ALA A 1192 14.79 -15.44 25.57
CA ALA A 1192 15.39 -14.59 26.59
C ALA A 1192 16.62 -15.25 27.22
N LEU A 1193 16.55 -16.54 27.57
CA LEU A 1193 17.67 -17.31 28.12
C LEU A 1193 18.83 -17.42 27.12
N LEU A 1194 18.54 -17.72 25.85
CA LEU A 1194 19.54 -17.75 24.77
C LEU A 1194 20.23 -16.39 24.61
N ALA A 1195 19.46 -15.29 24.60
CA ALA A 1195 20.03 -13.95 24.45
C ALA A 1195 20.87 -13.52 25.67
N VAL A 1196 20.51 -13.97 26.88
CA VAL A 1196 21.28 -13.74 28.11
C VAL A 1196 22.55 -14.59 28.13
N GLY A 1197 22.50 -15.84 27.67
CA GLY A 1197 23.68 -16.73 27.60
C GLY A 1197 24.72 -16.31 26.56
N ILE A 1198 24.32 -15.59 25.51
CA ILE A 1198 25.21 -15.04 24.46
C ILE A 1198 25.76 -13.65 24.84
N ALA A 1199 25.11 -12.94 25.76
CA ALA A 1199 25.63 -11.67 26.24
C ALA A 1199 26.87 -11.93 27.13
N PRO A 1200 28.04 -11.33 26.85
CA PRO A 1200 29.19 -11.47 27.74
C PRO A 1200 28.78 -11.00 29.14
N PRO A 1201 29.23 -11.68 30.20
CA PRO A 1201 28.77 -11.38 31.54
C PRO A 1201 29.00 -9.90 31.83
N LEU A 1202 28.01 -9.25 32.43
CA LEU A 1202 28.01 -7.80 32.70
C LEU A 1202 29.31 -7.34 33.41
N SER A 1203 29.96 -8.26 34.12
CA SER A 1203 31.28 -8.13 34.76
C SER A 1203 32.43 -7.90 33.78
N GLU A 1204 32.38 -8.44 32.56
CA GLU A 1204 33.43 -8.31 31.55
C GLU A 1204 33.40 -6.94 30.85
N ARG A 1205 32.20 -6.37 30.61
CA ARG A 1205 32.04 -5.00 30.12
C ARG A 1205 32.43 -3.95 31.15
N LEU A 1206 32.20 -4.22 32.44
CA LEU A 1206 32.68 -3.38 33.53
C LEU A 1206 34.21 -3.46 33.66
N ARG A 1207 34.83 -4.64 33.50
CA ARG A 1207 36.29 -4.80 33.44
C ARG A 1207 36.92 -4.08 32.23
N LEU A 1208 36.31 -4.16 31.04
CA LEU A 1208 36.82 -3.48 29.85
C LEU A 1208 36.69 -1.95 29.94
N ARG A 1209 35.60 -1.43 30.54
CA ARG A 1209 35.47 0.02 30.83
C ARG A 1209 36.48 0.48 31.88
N ALA A 1210 36.65 -0.26 32.97
CA ALA A 1210 37.66 0.03 34.00
C ALA A 1210 39.09 -0.01 33.43
N SER A 1211 39.38 -0.93 32.50
CA SER A 1211 40.70 -1.00 31.85
C SER A 1211 40.95 0.14 30.84
N SER A 1212 39.89 0.72 30.27
CA SER A 1212 39.99 1.85 29.34
C SER A 1212 40.07 3.20 30.06
N GLU A 1213 39.49 3.32 31.25
CA GLU A 1213 39.64 4.49 32.13
C GLU A 1213 40.97 4.48 32.87
N ALA A 1214 41.64 3.32 33.04
CA ALA A 1214 43.00 3.24 33.55
C ALA A 1214 44.09 3.50 32.49
N ARG A 1215 43.72 3.65 31.20
CA ARG A 1215 44.63 3.95 30.07
C ARG A 1215 44.36 5.30 29.39
N ARG A 1216 43.47 6.12 29.94
CA ARG A 1216 43.28 7.54 29.62
C ARG A 1216 43.64 8.35 30.85
#